data_AF-K5DM29-F1
#
_entry.id   AF-K5DM29-F1
#
_cell.length_a   1.000
_cell.length_b   1.000
_cell.length_c   1.000
_cell.angle_alpha   90.00
_cell.angle_beta   90.00
_cell.angle_gamma   90.00
#
_symmetry.space_group_name_H-M   'P 1'
#
loop_
_entity.id
_entity.type
_entity.pdbx_description
1 polymer ?
#
loop_
_entity_poly.entity_id
_entity_poly.type
_entity_poly.pdbx_seq_one_letter_code
_entity_poly.pdbx_strand_id
1 'polypeptide(L)'
;MIVALCTGLLGPAMVVWSNQPSELSSVDRKGSQPVVTALPLVSPETKLHRRPVAVVAMGANRAVVANRRSGTLSFVNTETLQVDSEHQLGGHPTDVVRSGQGLLITEREGRLSAVQVNDDQPRLQWQVAMPDEPATVRVSSEGDWCSVCSTWARRVTFVSMPKRNGQSPEVLKTVELPFSPREQLLLPEEARLLVADAFGPRVAVIRLDNFQVESIREIPGNNIRGLTLGRDGENVYVTHELINEIAPPRSSEIIWGSMVSDATREISIQSIVDPEASLMSGSRFIAVGNNTRGAGDPNAALMRHDGRLLVTIGGLGQLGVVEPGGIGVTRIATGKRPVAIAEISADRFLIANELSDTLTRVDFHADASVVRKQLNERGETKQNETPQSESKPYDKEEYSSSKYEAESYRTEDYDTRDYDLDSDDDGESEDADYETQSYRASDDPEAEPIRPVRKIASYQIGPDATNEIEALFASATTLSLGISPELEPADRGEALFFDASLSRGGWYSCHSCHTDGHTSGSLADTLSDGGEGAPKRVLSLRGVGQTGPWAWIGDKSVIDEQVKQTLRLTMQGRRLNDRDVSDLVAFLKSIPPPPVFDPSDSEADRLLLEEGRHLFETLDCVACHSGHVFTSDASYDVGLDDERGTKEFNPPSLRGVGHLNGLFHDLRATSLEDVVGKFRHQLPRDLSEEEQTQLLRYLRSL
;
A
#
# COMPACT_ATOMS: atom_id res chain seq x y z
N MET A 1 36.34 58.28 -19.57
CA MET A 1 37.38 57.30 -19.20
C MET A 1 36.65 56.04 -18.79
N ILE A 2 36.47 55.10 -19.74
CA ILE A 2 37.31 53.90 -19.96
C ILE A 2 37.05 52.90 -18.80
N VAL A 3 36.17 51.91 -18.95
CA VAL A 3 36.21 50.65 -19.76
C VAL A 3 37.09 49.56 -19.13
N ALA A 4 36.56 48.33 -19.19
CA ALA A 4 37.17 47.00 -19.01
C ALA A 4 37.23 46.46 -17.57
N LEU A 5 37.05 45.16 -17.28
CA LEU A 5 36.44 43.97 -17.92
C LEU A 5 36.75 42.85 -16.93
N CYS A 6 35.79 41.99 -16.56
CA CYS A 6 36.02 40.55 -16.37
C CYS A 6 34.70 39.85 -16.07
N THR A 7 34.16 39.24 -17.12
CA THR A 7 33.14 38.20 -17.15
C THR A 7 33.69 36.91 -16.56
N GLY A 8 32.90 36.27 -15.69
CA GLY A 8 33.15 34.92 -15.18
C GLY A 8 31.88 34.31 -14.61
N LEU A 9 31.21 33.51 -15.45
CA LEU A 9 30.27 32.41 -15.18
C LEU A 9 29.77 32.22 -13.74
N LEU A 10 28.45 32.28 -13.55
CA LEU A 10 27.61 31.34 -12.76
C LEU A 10 26.16 31.85 -12.79
N GLY A 11 25.32 31.22 -13.61
CA GLY A 11 23.87 31.38 -13.50
C GLY A 11 23.32 30.31 -12.57
N PRO A 12 22.35 30.61 -11.69
CA PRO A 12 21.47 29.60 -11.17
C PRO A 12 20.25 29.51 -12.10
N ALA A 13 20.10 28.35 -12.72
CA ALA A 13 18.84 27.92 -13.30
C ALA A 13 17.80 27.88 -12.17
N MET A 14 16.93 28.89 -12.13
CA MET A 14 15.67 28.78 -11.42
C MET A 14 14.84 27.72 -12.15
N VAL A 15 14.82 26.51 -11.60
CA VAL A 15 13.84 25.51 -11.96
C VAL A 15 12.50 26.01 -11.44
N VAL A 16 11.75 26.68 -12.31
CA VAL A 16 10.35 27.04 -12.10
C VAL A 16 9.58 25.72 -12.05
N TRP A 17 9.26 25.25 -10.85
CA TRP A 17 8.23 24.26 -10.66
C TRP A 17 6.93 24.85 -11.20
N SER A 18 6.34 24.16 -12.17
CA SER A 18 5.04 24.49 -12.75
C SER A 18 3.93 24.28 -11.73
N ASN A 19 3.85 25.16 -10.74
CA ASN A 19 2.62 25.52 -10.04
C ASN A 19 1.84 26.51 -10.92
N GLN A 20 1.51 26.12 -12.15
CA GLN A 20 0.39 26.79 -12.81
C GLN A 20 -0.89 26.15 -12.26
N PRO A 21 -1.77 26.90 -11.60
CA PRO A 21 -3.14 26.44 -11.46
C PRO A 21 -3.64 26.25 -12.88
N SER A 22 -4.05 25.03 -13.24
CA SER A 22 -4.82 24.85 -14.46
C SER A 22 -5.98 25.85 -14.38
N GLU A 23 -6.25 26.56 -15.47
CA GLU A 23 -7.43 27.43 -15.61
C GLU A 23 -8.76 26.63 -15.60
N LEU A 24 -8.75 25.42 -15.03
CA LEU A 24 -9.90 24.60 -14.66
C LEU A 24 -10.03 24.44 -13.13
N SER A 25 -9.21 25.13 -12.33
CA SER A 25 -9.24 25.06 -10.85
C SER A 25 -10.34 25.88 -10.17
N SER A 26 -11.15 26.61 -10.93
CA SER A 26 -12.39 27.21 -10.42
C SER A 26 -13.59 26.28 -10.66
N VAL A 27 -13.54 25.05 -10.13
CA VAL A 27 -14.76 24.26 -9.98
C VAL A 27 -15.44 24.73 -8.70
N ASP A 28 -16.58 25.38 -8.89
CA ASP A 28 -17.50 25.81 -7.85
C ASP A 28 -17.80 24.61 -6.92
N ARG A 29 -17.33 24.65 -5.66
CA ARG A 29 -17.48 23.59 -4.65
C ARG A 29 -18.94 23.26 -4.29
N LYS A 30 -19.92 23.86 -4.98
CA LYS A 30 -21.35 23.79 -4.67
C LYS A 30 -22.25 23.34 -5.83
N GLY A 31 -21.72 22.89 -6.97
CA GLY A 31 -22.56 22.54 -8.13
C GLY A 31 -22.28 21.18 -8.75
N SER A 32 -23.33 20.37 -8.92
CA SER A 32 -23.35 19.28 -9.89
C SER A 32 -23.51 19.87 -11.29
N GLN A 33 -22.53 19.65 -12.17
CA GLN A 33 -22.54 20.22 -13.52
C GLN A 33 -22.77 19.11 -14.56
N PRO A 34 -23.82 19.20 -15.39
CA PRO A 34 -23.93 18.40 -16.59
C PRO A 34 -22.91 18.94 -17.60
N VAL A 35 -21.82 18.20 -17.79
CA VAL A 35 -20.74 18.56 -18.71
C VAL A 35 -20.68 17.46 -19.76
N VAL A 36 -21.29 17.68 -20.93
CA VAL A 36 -21.15 16.75 -22.05
C VAL A 36 -19.98 17.20 -22.92
N THR A 37 -18.77 16.75 -22.56
CA THR A 37 -17.54 17.13 -23.25
C THR A 37 -16.76 15.89 -23.67
N ALA A 38 -16.32 15.87 -24.93
CA ALA A 38 -15.42 14.82 -25.41
C ALA A 38 -14.07 14.90 -24.72
N LEU A 39 -13.57 13.76 -24.22
CA LEU A 39 -12.26 13.71 -23.60
C LEU A 39 -11.17 13.83 -24.69
N PRO A 40 -10.22 14.77 -24.56
CA PRO A 40 -9.13 14.95 -25.51
C PRO A 40 -8.32 13.67 -25.70
N LEU A 41 -7.91 13.37 -26.94
CA LEU A 41 -7.02 12.26 -27.24
C LEU A 41 -5.59 12.63 -26.85
N VAL A 42 -4.88 11.70 -26.20
CA VAL A 42 -3.45 11.79 -25.90
C VAL A 42 -2.69 11.10 -27.04
N SER A 43 -1.67 11.78 -27.59
CA SER A 43 -0.83 11.19 -28.63
C SER A 43 -0.07 9.97 -28.08
N PRO A 44 -0.01 8.83 -28.80
CA PRO A 44 0.77 7.65 -28.39
C PRO A 44 2.27 7.93 -28.14
N GLU A 45 2.82 8.97 -28.76
CA GLU A 45 4.23 9.39 -28.61
C GLU A 45 4.47 10.20 -27.33
N THR A 46 3.42 10.55 -26.59
CA THR A 46 3.53 11.35 -25.36
C THR A 46 4.19 10.51 -24.26
N LYS A 47 5.30 10.99 -23.73
CA LYS A 47 5.99 10.38 -22.59
C LYS A 47 5.26 10.74 -21.31
N LEU A 48 4.66 9.76 -20.66
CA LEU A 48 3.88 9.95 -19.42
C LEU A 48 4.23 8.87 -18.39
N HIS A 49 4.36 9.27 -17.13
CA HIS A 49 4.24 8.34 -16.01
C HIS A 49 2.76 8.14 -15.71
N ARG A 50 2.25 6.93 -15.96
CA ARG A 50 0.80 6.66 -15.92
C ARG A 50 0.31 6.29 -14.53
N ARG A 51 1.03 5.40 -13.84
CA ARG A 51 0.61 4.81 -12.55
C ARG A 51 -0.80 4.22 -12.66
N PRO A 52 -1.01 3.10 -13.38
CA PRO A 52 -2.33 2.49 -13.49
C PRO A 52 -2.80 1.96 -12.13
N VAL A 53 -3.90 2.49 -11.62
CA VAL A 53 -4.40 2.20 -10.26
C VAL A 53 -5.66 1.35 -10.24
N ALA A 54 -6.45 1.38 -11.32
CA ALA A 54 -7.68 0.62 -11.44
C ALA A 54 -7.90 0.23 -12.90
N VAL A 55 -8.55 -0.92 -13.11
CA VAL A 55 -8.85 -1.48 -14.42
C VAL A 55 -10.22 -2.14 -14.39
N VAL A 56 -11.00 -1.94 -15.45
CA VAL A 56 -12.34 -2.52 -15.58
C VAL A 56 -12.58 -3.09 -16.98
N ALA A 57 -13.24 -4.23 -17.05
CA ALA A 57 -13.63 -4.85 -18.32
C ALA A 57 -14.89 -4.19 -18.90
N MET A 58 -14.84 -3.83 -20.18
CA MET A 58 -15.96 -3.31 -20.98
C MET A 58 -16.48 -4.37 -21.95
N GLY A 59 -16.31 -5.65 -21.61
CA GLY A 59 -16.59 -6.81 -22.46
C GLY A 59 -15.36 -7.70 -22.63
N ALA A 60 -15.48 -8.75 -23.44
CA ALA A 60 -14.43 -9.76 -23.58
C ALA A 60 -13.13 -9.24 -24.22
N ASN A 61 -13.21 -8.18 -25.04
CA ASN A 61 -12.10 -7.70 -25.88
C ASN A 61 -11.62 -6.28 -25.53
N ARG A 62 -12.24 -5.61 -24.55
CA ARG A 62 -11.96 -4.21 -24.23
C ARG A 62 -11.91 -4.00 -22.72
N ALA A 63 -10.90 -3.31 -22.25
CA ALA A 63 -10.78 -2.84 -20.88
C ALA A 63 -10.45 -1.35 -20.84
N VAL A 64 -10.74 -0.70 -19.71
CA VAL A 64 -10.36 0.68 -19.45
C VAL A 64 -9.51 0.72 -18.20
N VAL A 65 -8.41 1.48 -18.26
CA VAL A 65 -7.44 1.65 -17.17
C VAL A 65 -7.45 3.10 -16.74
N ALA A 66 -7.55 3.34 -15.43
CA ALA A 66 -7.38 4.65 -14.84
C ALA A 66 -5.90 4.86 -14.45
N ASN A 67 -5.27 5.88 -15.04
CA ASN A 67 -3.87 6.22 -14.83
C ASN A 67 -3.77 7.43 -13.91
N ARG A 68 -3.43 7.17 -12.63
CA ARG A 68 -3.51 8.18 -11.57
C ARG A 68 -2.59 9.36 -11.81
N ARG A 69 -1.35 9.13 -12.23
CA ARG A 69 -0.33 10.19 -12.31
C ARG A 69 -0.45 11.05 -13.57
N SER A 70 -0.87 10.47 -14.68
CA SER A 70 -1.11 11.22 -15.92
C SER A 70 -2.50 11.86 -16.00
N GLY A 71 -3.44 11.43 -15.15
CA GLY A 71 -4.83 11.91 -15.22
C GLY A 71 -5.56 11.44 -16.49
N THR A 72 -5.20 10.25 -16.99
CA THR A 72 -5.69 9.71 -18.27
C THR A 72 -6.45 8.40 -18.10
N LEU A 73 -7.26 8.07 -19.11
CA LEU A 73 -7.92 6.77 -19.27
C LEU A 73 -7.33 6.06 -20.50
N SER A 74 -6.74 4.88 -20.32
CA SER A 74 -6.28 4.03 -21.44
C SER A 74 -7.36 3.01 -21.79
N PHE A 75 -7.75 2.97 -23.06
CA PHE A 75 -8.64 1.95 -23.63
C PHE A 75 -7.78 0.87 -24.27
N VAL A 76 -7.92 -0.37 -23.81
CA VAL A 76 -7.00 -1.46 -24.14
C VAL A 76 -7.77 -2.61 -24.75
N ASN A 77 -7.25 -3.14 -25.86
CA ASN A 77 -7.69 -4.39 -26.44
C ASN A 77 -7.09 -5.56 -25.65
N THR A 78 -7.94 -6.35 -25.00
CA THR A 78 -7.51 -7.42 -24.09
C THR A 78 -7.04 -8.68 -24.82
N GLU A 79 -7.41 -8.85 -26.09
CA GLU A 79 -6.99 -9.98 -26.93
C GLU A 79 -5.61 -9.72 -27.54
N THR A 80 -5.45 -8.57 -28.21
CA THR A 80 -4.19 -8.20 -28.86
C THR A 80 -3.17 -7.66 -27.88
N LEU A 81 -3.59 -7.24 -26.68
CA LEU A 81 -2.78 -6.50 -25.71
C LEU A 81 -2.13 -5.29 -26.36
N GLN A 82 -2.96 -4.34 -26.77
CA GLN A 82 -2.56 -3.04 -27.31
C GLN A 82 -3.44 -1.94 -26.72
N VAL A 83 -2.88 -0.75 -26.54
CA VAL A 83 -3.64 0.45 -26.20
C VAL A 83 -4.27 0.97 -27.48
N ASP A 84 -5.60 0.90 -27.58
CA ASP A 84 -6.36 1.38 -28.74
C ASP A 84 -6.39 2.92 -28.76
N SER A 85 -6.61 3.52 -27.58
CA SER A 85 -6.58 4.97 -27.39
C SER A 85 -6.31 5.34 -25.93
N GLU A 86 -5.82 6.56 -25.72
CA GLU A 86 -5.66 7.14 -24.39
C GLU A 86 -6.27 8.54 -24.39
N HIS A 87 -7.05 8.87 -23.35
CA HIS A 87 -7.78 10.13 -23.29
C HIS A 87 -7.51 10.87 -21.98
N GLN A 88 -7.43 12.20 -22.06
CA GLN A 88 -7.26 13.06 -20.89
C GLN A 88 -8.59 13.20 -20.15
N LEU A 89 -8.66 12.71 -18.91
CA LEU A 89 -9.78 12.96 -18.00
C LEU A 89 -9.60 14.30 -17.28
N GLY A 90 -8.38 14.55 -16.80
CA GLY A 90 -8.09 15.60 -15.82
C GLY A 90 -8.01 15.03 -14.39
N GLY A 91 -7.45 15.81 -13.46
CA GLY A 91 -7.24 15.37 -12.08
C GLY A 91 -6.31 14.16 -11.92
N HIS A 92 -6.45 13.46 -10.80
CA HIS A 92 -5.75 12.20 -10.51
C HIS A 92 -6.76 11.12 -10.14
N PRO A 93 -7.14 10.22 -11.07
CA PRO A 93 -8.13 9.19 -10.78
C PRO A 93 -7.63 8.19 -9.72
N THR A 94 -8.52 7.75 -8.84
CA THR A 94 -8.24 6.87 -7.71
C THR A 94 -8.90 5.49 -7.85
N ASP A 95 -10.06 5.41 -8.48
CA ASP A 95 -10.78 4.17 -8.78
C ASP A 95 -11.63 4.33 -10.06
N VAL A 96 -11.97 3.22 -10.72
CA VAL A 96 -12.91 3.19 -11.84
C VAL A 96 -13.80 1.97 -11.77
N VAL A 97 -15.11 2.19 -11.91
CA VAL A 97 -16.10 1.11 -12.01
C VAL A 97 -16.99 1.30 -13.23
N ARG A 98 -17.46 0.18 -13.78
CA ARG A 98 -18.40 0.18 -14.89
C ARG A 98 -19.82 0.43 -14.38
N SER A 99 -20.54 1.30 -15.08
CA SER A 99 -21.98 1.53 -14.89
C SER A 99 -22.68 1.45 -16.25
N GLY A 100 -23.28 0.29 -16.54
CA GLY A 100 -23.87 0.02 -17.86
C GLY A 100 -22.85 0.07 -19.00
N GLN A 101 -22.98 1.07 -19.88
CA GLN A 101 -22.03 1.37 -20.97
C GLN A 101 -21.08 2.53 -20.64
N GLY A 102 -21.17 3.09 -19.43
CA GLY A 102 -20.31 4.16 -18.95
C GLY A 102 -19.39 3.70 -17.83
N LEU A 103 -18.66 4.66 -17.31
CA LEU A 103 -17.71 4.54 -16.22
C LEU A 103 -18.04 5.57 -15.15
N LEU A 104 -17.85 5.21 -13.88
CA LEU A 104 -17.70 6.14 -12.78
C LEU A 104 -16.24 6.15 -12.32
N ILE A 105 -15.70 7.33 -12.13
CA ILE A 105 -14.31 7.55 -11.74
C ILE A 105 -14.27 8.50 -10.55
N THR A 106 -13.58 8.10 -9.48
CA THR A 106 -13.23 9.01 -8.38
C THR A 106 -11.89 9.67 -8.67
N GLU A 107 -11.76 10.95 -8.33
CA GLU A 107 -10.54 11.74 -8.54
C GLU A 107 -10.10 12.41 -7.23
N ARG A 108 -8.79 12.35 -6.96
CA ARG A 108 -8.18 12.83 -5.71
C ARG A 108 -8.53 14.28 -5.36
N GLU A 109 -8.79 15.12 -6.35
CA GLU A 109 -9.22 16.52 -6.20
C GLU A 109 -10.64 16.71 -5.64
N GLY A 110 -11.31 15.65 -5.17
CA GLY A 110 -12.65 15.77 -4.60
C GLY A 110 -13.74 15.76 -5.67
N ARG A 111 -13.67 14.81 -6.61
CA ARG A 111 -14.70 14.66 -7.65
C ARG A 111 -15.10 13.20 -7.87
N LEU A 112 -16.36 13.02 -8.23
CA LEU A 112 -16.89 11.83 -8.90
C LEU A 112 -17.29 12.24 -10.31
N SER A 113 -16.74 11.55 -11.30
CA SER A 113 -16.94 11.81 -12.73
C SER A 113 -17.61 10.63 -13.41
N ALA A 114 -18.60 10.90 -14.26
CA ALA A 114 -19.18 9.89 -15.14
C ALA A 114 -18.74 10.08 -16.58
N VAL A 115 -18.19 9.03 -17.17
CA VAL A 115 -17.74 9.02 -18.56
C VAL A 115 -18.54 8.01 -19.34
N GLN A 116 -19.24 8.48 -20.37
CA GLN A 116 -19.85 7.59 -21.35
C GLN A 116 -18.77 7.05 -22.27
N VAL A 117 -18.70 5.73 -22.40
CA VAL A 117 -17.82 5.08 -23.37
C VAL A 117 -18.64 4.82 -24.63
N ASN A 118 -18.28 5.51 -25.71
CA ASN A 118 -18.72 5.20 -27.07
C ASN A 118 -17.52 4.61 -27.82
N ASP A 119 -17.76 3.91 -28.94
CA ASP A 119 -16.70 3.22 -29.67
C ASP A 119 -15.57 4.16 -30.13
N ASP A 120 -15.88 5.40 -30.53
CA ASP A 120 -14.88 6.29 -31.15
C ASP A 120 -14.36 7.42 -30.25
N GLN A 121 -15.14 7.87 -29.25
CA GLN A 121 -14.75 9.02 -28.41
C GLN A 121 -15.47 9.01 -27.05
N PRO A 122 -14.76 8.78 -25.94
CA PRO A 122 -15.34 8.86 -24.61
C PRO A 122 -15.74 10.30 -24.28
N ARG A 123 -16.86 10.45 -23.58
CA ARG A 123 -17.41 11.76 -23.22
C ARG A 123 -17.70 11.82 -21.73
N LEU A 124 -17.12 12.80 -21.05
CA LEU A 124 -17.58 13.21 -19.73
C LEU A 124 -19.08 13.56 -19.85
N GLN A 125 -19.89 13.12 -18.89
CA GLN A 125 -21.34 13.36 -18.85
C GLN A 125 -21.71 14.35 -17.74
N TRP A 126 -21.15 14.12 -16.56
CA TRP A 126 -21.37 14.94 -15.39
C TRP A 126 -20.24 14.75 -14.39
N GLN A 127 -20.11 15.72 -13.49
CA GLN A 127 -19.23 15.67 -12.34
C GLN A 127 -19.96 16.16 -11.09
N VAL A 128 -19.62 15.57 -9.95
CA VAL A 128 -20.13 15.99 -8.64
C VAL A 128 -18.96 16.12 -7.68
N ALA A 129 -18.97 17.19 -6.89
CA ALA A 129 -17.99 17.42 -5.84
C ALA A 129 -18.10 16.34 -4.76
N MET A 130 -16.96 15.79 -4.36
CA MET A 130 -16.83 14.82 -3.28
C MET A 130 -15.96 15.40 -2.16
N PRO A 131 -16.23 15.03 -0.89
CA PRO A 131 -15.36 15.38 0.22
C PRO A 131 -13.92 14.85 0.04
N ASP A 132 -12.95 15.52 0.64
CA ASP A 132 -11.50 15.36 0.48
C ASP A 132 -11.00 13.94 0.17
N GLU A 133 -10.30 13.82 -0.97
CA GLU A 133 -9.71 12.61 -1.56
C GLU A 133 -10.67 11.38 -1.60
N PRO A 134 -11.65 11.37 -2.52
CA PRO A 134 -12.46 10.18 -2.78
C PRO A 134 -11.54 9.04 -3.28
N ALA A 135 -11.70 7.86 -2.69
CA ALA A 135 -10.79 6.74 -2.85
C ALA A 135 -11.36 5.63 -3.72
N THR A 136 -12.59 5.18 -3.45
CA THR A 136 -13.24 4.09 -4.19
C THR A 136 -14.70 4.42 -4.47
N VAL A 137 -15.28 3.76 -5.48
CA VAL A 137 -16.70 3.88 -5.84
C VAL A 137 -17.34 2.51 -6.09
N ARG A 138 -18.58 2.27 -5.63
CA ARG A 138 -19.35 1.06 -5.95
C ARG A 138 -20.74 1.44 -6.46
N VAL A 139 -21.23 0.72 -7.45
CA VAL A 139 -22.54 0.96 -8.09
C VAL A 139 -23.54 -0.06 -7.56
N SER A 140 -24.76 0.38 -7.25
CA SER A 140 -25.85 -0.52 -6.86
C SER A 140 -26.16 -1.55 -7.94
N SER A 141 -26.73 -2.69 -7.55
CA SER A 141 -27.12 -3.74 -8.50
C SER A 141 -28.10 -3.25 -9.58
N GLU A 142 -29.00 -2.34 -9.21
CA GLU A 142 -29.99 -1.73 -10.10
C GLU A 142 -29.43 -0.55 -10.93
N GLY A 143 -28.21 -0.10 -10.63
CA GLY A 143 -27.56 1.02 -11.31
C GLY A 143 -28.21 2.39 -11.04
N ASP A 144 -28.97 2.51 -9.96
CA ASP A 144 -29.75 3.70 -9.59
C ASP A 144 -29.04 4.62 -8.58
N TRP A 145 -28.01 4.14 -7.89
CA TRP A 145 -27.14 4.93 -7.02
C TRP A 145 -25.72 4.34 -6.95
N CYS A 146 -24.77 5.11 -6.43
CA CYS A 146 -23.42 4.66 -6.11
C CYS A 146 -22.95 5.18 -4.74
N SER A 147 -22.02 4.46 -4.11
CA SER A 147 -21.35 4.86 -2.86
C SER A 147 -19.90 5.26 -3.15
N VAL A 148 -19.43 6.33 -2.52
CA VAL A 148 -18.06 6.85 -2.63
C VAL A 148 -17.44 6.97 -1.24
N CYS A 149 -16.30 6.30 -1.01
CA CYS A 149 -15.51 6.48 0.20
C CYS A 149 -14.56 7.67 0.04
N SER A 150 -14.53 8.60 0.99
CA SER A 150 -13.56 9.70 1.08
C SER A 150 -12.68 9.52 2.31
N THR A 151 -11.41 9.16 2.07
CA THR A 151 -10.47 8.69 3.11
C THR A 151 -10.27 9.73 4.20
N TRP A 152 -9.86 10.94 3.82
CA TRP A 152 -9.49 11.97 4.79
C TRP A 152 -10.69 12.72 5.35
N ALA A 153 -11.76 12.82 4.58
CA ALA A 153 -13.03 13.37 5.07
C ALA A 153 -13.78 12.42 6.02
N ARG A 154 -13.29 11.18 6.20
CA ARG A 154 -13.92 10.11 7.00
C ARG A 154 -15.40 9.91 6.69
N ARG A 155 -15.73 9.87 5.39
CA ARG A 155 -17.13 9.87 4.92
C ARG A 155 -17.37 8.83 3.84
N VAL A 156 -18.59 8.29 3.85
CA VAL A 156 -19.18 7.53 2.73
C VAL A 156 -20.35 8.35 2.18
N THR A 157 -20.29 8.69 0.89
CA THR A 157 -21.31 9.51 0.23
C THR A 157 -22.07 8.67 -0.79
N PHE A 158 -23.39 8.62 -0.63
CA PHE A 158 -24.31 7.96 -1.55
C PHE A 158 -24.86 8.98 -2.54
N VAL A 159 -24.74 8.68 -3.83
CA VAL A 159 -25.09 9.60 -4.93
C VAL A 159 -26.06 8.89 -5.87
N SER A 160 -27.14 9.57 -6.25
CA SER A 160 -28.11 9.05 -7.20
C SER A 160 -27.52 8.96 -8.60
N MET A 161 -27.95 7.98 -9.39
CA MET A 161 -27.57 7.84 -10.79
C MET A 161 -28.62 8.48 -11.69
N PRO A 162 -28.25 9.50 -12.51
CA PRO A 162 -29.17 10.13 -13.44
C PRO A 162 -29.77 9.12 -14.43
N LYS A 163 -31.11 9.07 -14.55
CA LYS A 163 -31.81 8.18 -15.49
C LYS A 163 -31.95 8.76 -16.90
N ARG A 164 -31.70 10.06 -17.07
CA ARG A 164 -31.78 10.77 -18.35
C ARG A 164 -30.55 11.63 -18.55
N ASN A 165 -30.08 11.71 -19.79
CA ASN A 165 -28.97 12.59 -20.15
C ASN A 165 -29.29 14.05 -19.79
N GLY A 166 -28.31 14.75 -19.21
CA GLY A 166 -28.44 16.15 -18.78
C GLY A 166 -29.06 16.33 -17.39
N GLN A 167 -29.47 15.26 -16.70
CA GLN A 167 -29.78 15.32 -15.27
C GLN A 167 -28.48 15.26 -14.46
N SER A 168 -28.40 16.12 -13.44
CA SER A 168 -27.32 16.09 -12.48
C SER A 168 -27.57 14.99 -11.43
N PRO A 169 -26.52 14.34 -10.92
CA PRO A 169 -26.64 13.48 -9.76
C PRO A 169 -26.95 14.31 -8.50
N GLU A 170 -27.58 13.68 -7.53
CA GLU A 170 -27.88 14.27 -6.22
C GLU A 170 -27.23 13.43 -5.12
N VAL A 171 -26.69 14.09 -4.10
CA VAL A 171 -26.23 13.40 -2.90
C VAL A 171 -27.45 12.95 -2.11
N LEU A 172 -27.64 11.63 -2.03
CA LEU A 172 -28.73 11.00 -1.29
C LEU A 172 -28.47 11.03 0.21
N LYS A 173 -27.24 10.72 0.60
CA LYS A 173 -26.81 10.67 2.00
C LYS A 173 -25.30 10.79 2.11
N THR A 174 -24.83 11.44 3.16
CA THR A 174 -23.44 11.32 3.64
C THR A 174 -23.45 10.68 5.02
N VAL A 175 -22.58 9.69 5.21
CA VAL A 175 -22.38 8.94 6.45
C VAL A 175 -20.97 9.24 6.95
N GLU A 176 -20.86 9.72 8.18
CA GLU A 176 -19.56 9.94 8.83
C GLU A 176 -19.12 8.66 9.55
N LEU A 177 -17.82 8.40 9.53
CA LEU A 177 -17.20 7.25 10.17
C LEU A 177 -16.11 7.72 11.15
N PRO A 178 -15.88 7.01 12.27
CA PRO A 178 -14.81 7.36 13.21
C PRO A 178 -13.42 6.88 12.74
N PHE A 179 -13.27 6.55 11.46
CA PHE A 179 -12.04 6.12 10.84
C PHE A 179 -12.02 6.55 9.36
N SER A 180 -10.87 6.44 8.71
CA SER A 180 -10.69 6.83 7.30
C SER A 180 -11.11 5.69 6.36
N PRO A 181 -12.26 5.78 5.66
CA PRO A 181 -12.74 4.68 4.84
C PRO A 181 -12.02 4.60 3.49
N ARG A 182 -11.83 3.38 2.99
CA ARG A 182 -11.32 3.17 1.62
C ARG A 182 -12.02 2.03 0.90
N GLU A 183 -11.70 0.79 1.25
CA GLU A 183 -12.19 -0.37 0.50
C GLU A 183 -13.64 -0.66 0.86
N GLN A 184 -14.45 -1.09 -0.11
CA GLN A 184 -15.87 -1.32 0.10
C GLN A 184 -16.44 -2.45 -0.76
N LEU A 185 -17.37 -3.19 -0.18
CA LEU A 185 -18.04 -4.33 -0.80
C LEU A 185 -19.54 -4.26 -0.57
N LEU A 186 -20.32 -4.29 -1.66
CA LEU A 186 -21.78 -4.38 -1.59
C LEU A 186 -22.21 -5.82 -1.34
N LEU A 187 -23.12 -5.97 -0.38
CA LEU A 187 -23.81 -7.21 -0.04
C LEU A 187 -25.32 -7.00 -0.30
N PRO A 188 -25.75 -7.07 -1.58
CA PRO A 188 -27.11 -6.66 -1.96
C PRO A 188 -28.18 -7.61 -1.40
N GLU A 189 -27.90 -8.90 -1.25
CA GLU A 189 -28.85 -9.88 -0.70
C GLU A 189 -29.17 -9.59 0.77
N GLU A 190 -28.18 -9.10 1.52
CA GLU A 190 -28.31 -8.68 2.92
C GLU A 190 -28.70 -7.20 3.07
N ALA A 191 -28.81 -6.47 1.96
CA ALA A 191 -28.98 -5.01 1.94
C ALA A 191 -27.93 -4.29 2.81
N ARG A 192 -26.65 -4.67 2.71
CA ARG A 192 -25.52 -4.07 3.45
C ARG A 192 -24.41 -3.57 2.54
N LEU A 193 -23.66 -2.59 3.03
CA LEU A 193 -22.38 -2.15 2.50
C LEU A 193 -21.31 -2.33 3.57
N LEU A 194 -20.26 -3.07 3.22
CA LEU A 194 -19.04 -3.18 4.02
C LEU A 194 -18.08 -2.07 3.64
N VAL A 195 -17.48 -1.41 4.63
CA VAL A 195 -16.49 -0.35 4.40
C VAL A 195 -15.31 -0.55 5.35
N ALA A 196 -14.13 -0.79 4.80
CA ALA A 196 -12.90 -1.00 5.56
C ALA A 196 -12.12 0.30 5.79
N ASP A 197 -11.40 0.33 6.91
CA ASP A 197 -10.43 1.35 7.24
C ASP A 197 -9.24 1.31 6.27
N ALA A 198 -8.81 2.48 5.82
CA ALA A 198 -7.71 2.66 4.90
C ALA A 198 -6.35 2.32 5.54
N PHE A 199 -6.27 2.41 6.86
CA PHE A 199 -5.02 2.30 7.63
C PHE A 199 -5.12 1.21 8.70
N GLY A 200 -6.17 1.25 9.54
CA GLY A 200 -6.32 0.42 10.72
C GLY A 200 -7.19 -0.84 10.54
N PRO A 201 -7.68 -1.42 11.66
CA PRO A 201 -8.40 -2.71 11.66
C PRO A 201 -9.91 -2.59 11.47
N ARG A 202 -10.46 -1.37 11.41
CA ARG A 202 -11.91 -1.17 11.53
C ARG A 202 -12.64 -1.50 10.22
N VAL A 203 -13.86 -2.01 10.37
CA VAL A 203 -14.83 -2.22 9.30
C VAL A 203 -16.20 -1.75 9.77
N ALA A 204 -16.85 -0.91 8.98
CA ALA A 204 -18.22 -0.49 9.17
C ALA A 204 -19.17 -1.35 8.34
N VAL A 205 -20.33 -1.68 8.92
CA VAL A 205 -21.46 -2.28 8.23
C VAL A 205 -22.55 -1.22 8.13
N ILE A 206 -22.89 -0.80 6.92
CA ILE A 206 -23.90 0.24 6.66
C ILE A 206 -25.13 -0.43 6.03
N ARG A 207 -26.33 -0.13 6.56
CA ARG A 207 -27.57 -0.64 5.96
C ARG A 207 -27.94 0.15 4.72
N LEU A 208 -28.33 -0.54 3.66
CA LEU A 208 -28.69 0.08 2.37
C LEU A 208 -30.14 0.60 2.33
N ASP A 209 -30.98 0.23 3.28
CA ASP A 209 -32.37 0.67 3.38
C ASP A 209 -32.51 2.12 3.86
N ASN A 210 -31.60 2.57 4.73
CA ASN A 210 -31.62 3.90 5.36
C ASN A 210 -30.25 4.57 5.48
N PHE A 211 -29.18 3.94 4.97
CA PHE A 211 -27.82 4.45 4.99
C PHE A 211 -27.30 4.77 6.40
N GLN A 212 -27.71 4.00 7.41
CA GLN A 212 -27.18 4.11 8.76
C GLN A 212 -26.07 3.09 9.01
N VAL A 213 -25.06 3.49 9.77
CA VAL A 213 -24.07 2.56 10.33
C VAL A 213 -24.79 1.65 11.31
N GLU A 214 -24.80 0.35 11.01
CA GLU A 214 -25.36 -0.68 11.87
C GLU A 214 -24.36 -1.11 12.94
N SER A 215 -23.09 -1.28 12.55
CA SER A 215 -22.01 -1.63 13.46
C SER A 215 -20.66 -1.15 12.94
N ILE A 216 -19.72 -0.95 13.86
CA ILE A 216 -18.30 -0.77 13.58
C ILE A 216 -17.55 -1.84 14.36
N ARG A 217 -16.73 -2.60 13.64
CA ARG A 217 -16.13 -3.85 14.13
C ARG A 217 -14.67 -3.87 13.72
N GLU A 218 -13.90 -4.80 14.27
CA GLU A 218 -12.47 -4.88 13.99
C GLU A 218 -12.10 -6.26 13.44
N ILE A 219 -11.33 -6.24 12.34
CA ILE A 219 -10.62 -7.39 11.82
C ILE A 219 -9.16 -7.20 12.21
N PRO A 220 -8.53 -8.14 12.96
CA PRO A 220 -7.13 -8.03 13.33
C PRO A 220 -6.26 -7.89 12.08
N GLY A 221 -5.63 -6.72 11.94
CA GLY A 221 -4.79 -6.38 10.81
C GLY A 221 -4.85 -4.89 10.47
N ASN A 222 -4.05 -4.50 9.50
CA ASN A 222 -3.97 -3.17 8.93
C ASN A 222 -3.85 -3.28 7.41
N ASN A 223 -3.89 -2.14 6.71
CA ASN A 223 -3.79 -2.10 5.25
C ASN A 223 -4.83 -3.02 4.56
N ILE A 224 -6.11 -2.89 4.91
CA ILE A 224 -7.18 -3.67 4.27
C ILE A 224 -7.38 -3.14 2.83
N ARG A 225 -7.13 -4.00 1.83
CA ARG A 225 -7.04 -3.59 0.41
C ARG A 225 -7.98 -4.30 -0.55
N GLY A 226 -8.32 -5.55 -0.27
CA GLY A 226 -9.14 -6.38 -1.13
C GLY A 226 -10.31 -6.95 -0.34
N LEU A 227 -11.51 -6.74 -0.87
CA LEU A 227 -12.75 -7.34 -0.38
C LEU A 227 -13.43 -8.05 -1.56
N THR A 228 -13.64 -9.35 -1.46
CA THR A 228 -14.36 -10.12 -2.48
C THR A 228 -15.28 -11.15 -1.85
N LEU A 229 -16.39 -11.45 -2.51
CA LEU A 229 -17.24 -12.56 -2.15
C LEU A 229 -16.56 -13.90 -2.48
N GLY A 230 -16.84 -14.89 -1.65
CA GLY A 230 -16.59 -16.30 -1.95
C GLY A 230 -17.51 -16.81 -3.06
N ARG A 231 -17.18 -17.99 -3.60
CA ARG A 231 -17.94 -18.61 -4.71
C ARG A 231 -19.39 -18.94 -4.34
N ASP A 232 -19.61 -19.30 -3.08
CA ASP A 232 -20.92 -19.64 -2.52
C ASP A 232 -21.78 -18.42 -2.19
N GLY A 233 -21.17 -17.22 -2.16
CA GLY A 233 -21.83 -16.01 -1.69
C GLY A 233 -22.08 -16.00 -0.18
N GLU A 234 -21.49 -16.92 0.60
CA GLU A 234 -21.70 -17.03 2.05
C GLU A 234 -20.58 -16.37 2.86
N ASN A 235 -19.43 -16.14 2.22
CA ASN A 235 -18.22 -15.65 2.86
C ASN A 235 -17.64 -14.42 2.14
N VAL A 236 -16.99 -13.54 2.90
CA VAL A 236 -16.17 -12.44 2.41
C VAL A 236 -14.70 -12.78 2.67
N TYR A 237 -13.88 -12.56 1.65
CA TYR A 237 -12.43 -12.67 1.71
C TYR A 237 -11.81 -11.28 1.79
N VAL A 238 -10.96 -11.08 2.79
CA VAL A 238 -10.34 -9.80 3.14
C VAL A 238 -8.83 -9.92 3.07
N THR A 239 -8.16 -9.16 2.21
CA THR A 239 -6.69 -9.08 2.24
C THR A 239 -6.25 -8.01 3.23
N HIS A 240 -5.24 -8.34 4.03
CA HIS A 240 -4.67 -7.45 5.03
C HIS A 240 -3.29 -7.94 5.48
N GLU A 241 -2.56 -7.08 6.17
CA GLU A 241 -1.32 -7.42 6.88
C GLU A 241 -1.58 -7.44 8.39
N LEU A 242 -0.80 -8.18 9.16
CA LEU A 242 -0.82 -8.09 10.63
C LEU A 242 0.57 -7.78 11.13
N ILE A 243 0.68 -6.69 11.88
CA ILE A 243 1.88 -6.35 12.63
C ILE A 243 1.76 -6.97 14.01
N ASN A 244 2.74 -7.79 14.39
CA ASN A 244 2.84 -8.34 15.72
C ASN A 244 3.64 -7.39 16.61
N GLU A 245 2.94 -6.76 17.56
CA GLU A 245 3.51 -5.73 18.40
C GLU A 245 4.66 -6.22 19.27
N ILE A 246 4.68 -7.50 19.68
CA ILE A 246 5.71 -8.05 20.59
C ILE A 246 6.82 -8.82 19.88
N ALA A 247 6.75 -8.98 18.55
CA ALA A 247 7.77 -9.69 17.80
C ALA A 247 8.84 -8.71 17.31
N PRO A 248 10.03 -8.67 17.95
CA PRO A 248 11.12 -7.83 17.48
C PRO A 248 11.64 -8.32 16.12
N PRO A 249 12.36 -7.48 15.36
CA PRO A 249 12.91 -7.84 14.05
C PRO A 249 14.14 -8.76 14.17
N ARG A 250 14.05 -9.85 14.93
CA ARG A 250 15.07 -10.90 14.92
C ARG A 250 14.97 -11.65 13.60
N SER A 251 16.11 -12.07 13.04
CA SER A 251 16.13 -12.71 11.72
C SER A 251 15.22 -13.95 11.62
N SER A 252 15.04 -14.70 12.72
CA SER A 252 14.09 -15.81 12.81
C SER A 252 12.64 -15.34 12.71
N GLU A 253 12.26 -14.32 13.49
CA GLU A 253 10.89 -13.78 13.50
C GLU A 253 10.50 -13.19 12.14
N ILE A 254 11.45 -12.56 11.45
CA ILE A 254 11.21 -12.04 10.10
C ILE A 254 11.04 -13.19 9.11
N ILE A 255 11.92 -14.19 9.09
CA ILE A 255 11.87 -15.30 8.10
C ILE A 255 10.55 -16.09 8.18
N TRP A 256 9.99 -16.23 9.37
CA TRP A 256 8.74 -16.96 9.61
C TRP A 256 7.49 -16.08 9.47
N GLY A 257 7.63 -14.78 9.19
CA GLY A 257 6.49 -13.86 9.12
C GLY A 257 5.84 -13.58 10.48
N SER A 258 6.56 -13.84 11.58
CA SER A 258 6.06 -13.59 12.94
C SER A 258 5.88 -12.10 13.22
N MET A 259 6.77 -11.26 12.66
CA MET A 259 6.74 -9.81 12.85
C MET A 259 5.63 -9.15 12.01
N VAL A 260 5.57 -9.48 10.72
CA VAL A 260 4.48 -9.08 9.84
C VAL A 260 4.02 -10.31 9.06
N SER A 261 2.72 -10.59 9.14
CA SER A 261 2.09 -11.70 8.43
C SER A 261 1.20 -11.19 7.29
N ASP A 262 1.38 -11.76 6.10
CA ASP A 262 0.59 -11.44 4.91
C ASP A 262 -0.60 -12.39 4.78
N ALA A 263 -1.82 -11.83 4.81
CA ALA A 263 -3.02 -12.61 5.02
C ALA A 263 -4.11 -12.33 3.99
N THR A 264 -4.88 -13.38 3.74
CA THR A 264 -6.30 -13.24 3.45
C THR A 264 -7.08 -13.86 4.60
N ARG A 265 -8.19 -13.25 4.99
CA ARG A 265 -9.11 -13.80 5.96
C ARG A 265 -10.46 -14.07 5.33
N GLU A 266 -10.96 -15.27 5.53
CA GLU A 266 -12.33 -15.66 5.19
C GLU A 266 -13.23 -15.43 6.41
N ILE A 267 -14.34 -14.71 6.20
CA ILE A 267 -15.31 -14.36 7.24
C ILE A 267 -16.71 -14.61 6.69
N SER A 268 -17.55 -15.32 7.44
CA SER A 268 -18.95 -15.52 7.08
C SER A 268 -19.71 -14.19 7.04
N ILE A 269 -20.55 -14.02 6.01
CA ILE A 269 -21.48 -12.89 5.90
C ILE A 269 -22.45 -12.88 7.08
N GLN A 270 -22.90 -14.04 7.55
CA GLN A 270 -23.78 -14.12 8.72
C GLN A 270 -23.12 -13.49 9.95
N SER A 271 -21.84 -13.79 10.19
CA SER A 271 -21.07 -13.18 11.27
C SER A 271 -20.88 -11.68 11.05
N ILE A 272 -20.77 -11.21 9.81
CA ILE A 272 -20.60 -9.79 9.45
C ILE A 272 -21.88 -8.98 9.70
N VAL A 273 -23.04 -9.51 9.31
CA VAL A 273 -24.33 -8.79 9.40
C VAL A 273 -24.98 -8.87 10.77
N ASP A 274 -24.58 -9.83 11.61
CA ASP A 274 -24.94 -9.87 13.03
C ASP A 274 -23.98 -8.96 13.84
N PRO A 275 -24.45 -7.83 14.40
CA PRO A 275 -23.62 -6.90 15.16
C PRO A 275 -22.99 -7.50 16.42
N GLU A 276 -23.65 -8.51 17.02
CA GLU A 276 -23.23 -9.13 18.28
C GLU A 276 -22.36 -10.37 18.07
N ALA A 277 -22.27 -10.88 16.84
CA ALA A 277 -21.40 -12.00 16.52
C ALA A 277 -19.92 -11.61 16.69
N SER A 278 -19.06 -12.59 16.87
CA SER A 278 -17.61 -12.38 16.73
C SER A 278 -17.21 -12.56 15.27
N LEU A 279 -16.55 -11.56 14.68
CA LEU A 279 -15.95 -11.71 13.34
C LEU A 279 -14.87 -12.80 13.32
N MET A 280 -14.28 -13.12 14.47
CA MET A 280 -13.19 -14.08 14.57
C MET A 280 -13.67 -15.51 14.74
N SER A 281 -14.83 -15.70 15.37
CA SER A 281 -15.43 -17.01 15.56
C SER A 281 -15.82 -17.61 14.21
N GLY A 282 -15.18 -18.71 13.83
CA GLY A 282 -15.39 -19.35 12.52
C GLY A 282 -14.71 -18.64 11.34
N SER A 283 -13.97 -17.55 11.56
CA SER A 283 -13.11 -16.99 10.51
C SER A 283 -11.90 -17.88 10.27
N ARG A 284 -11.41 -17.88 9.03
CA ARG A 284 -10.23 -18.66 8.64
C ARG A 284 -9.13 -17.74 8.16
N PHE A 285 -7.96 -17.89 8.77
CA PHE A 285 -6.73 -17.24 8.33
C PHE A 285 -6.12 -18.04 7.17
N ILE A 286 -5.84 -17.36 6.06
CA ILE A 286 -5.25 -17.93 4.85
C ILE A 286 -3.95 -17.19 4.60
N ALA A 287 -2.83 -17.87 4.85
CA ALA A 287 -1.53 -17.29 4.59
C ALA A 287 -1.35 -17.09 3.08
N VAL A 288 -1.06 -15.85 2.67
CA VAL A 288 -0.68 -15.56 1.29
C VAL A 288 0.83 -15.80 1.13
N GLY A 289 1.61 -15.57 2.19
CA GLY A 289 3.01 -16.01 2.31
C GLY A 289 3.14 -17.49 2.66
N ASN A 290 4.35 -18.03 2.53
CA ASN A 290 4.72 -19.33 3.08
C ASN A 290 6.08 -19.24 3.78
N ASN A 291 6.45 -20.31 4.48
CA ASN A 291 7.73 -20.41 5.19
C ASN A 291 8.88 -19.96 4.26
N THR A 292 9.63 -18.93 4.67
CA THR A 292 10.75 -18.32 3.93
C THR A 292 10.40 -17.43 2.73
N ARG A 293 9.12 -17.34 2.32
CA ARG A 293 8.67 -16.46 1.22
C ARG A 293 7.39 -15.72 1.62
N GLY A 294 7.55 -14.48 2.03
CA GLY A 294 6.46 -13.55 2.29
C GLY A 294 5.66 -13.16 1.04
N ALA A 295 4.69 -12.31 1.29
CA ALA A 295 3.75 -11.76 0.33
C ALA A 295 3.42 -10.30 0.66
N GLY A 296 4.43 -9.51 1.04
CA GLY A 296 4.27 -8.13 1.50
C GLY A 296 3.41 -7.28 0.55
N ASP A 297 2.55 -6.44 1.14
CA ASP A 297 1.50 -5.66 0.45
C ASP A 297 0.51 -6.55 -0.34
N PRO A 298 -0.21 -7.49 0.30
CA PRO A 298 -1.35 -8.16 -0.31
C PRO A 298 -2.45 -7.13 -0.59
N ASN A 299 -2.81 -6.98 -1.87
CA ASN A 299 -3.61 -5.85 -2.36
C ASN A 299 -4.99 -6.32 -2.85
N ALA A 300 -5.39 -6.02 -4.09
CA ALA A 300 -6.63 -6.51 -4.69
C ALA A 300 -6.77 -8.03 -4.63
N ALA A 301 -8.00 -8.49 -4.40
CA ALA A 301 -8.38 -9.88 -4.42
C ALA A 301 -9.62 -10.13 -5.27
N LEU A 302 -9.67 -11.28 -5.94
CA LEU A 302 -10.80 -11.68 -6.78
C LEU A 302 -10.98 -13.20 -6.73
N MET A 303 -12.20 -13.65 -6.46
CA MET A 303 -12.55 -15.07 -6.42
C MET A 303 -12.85 -15.60 -7.83
N ARG A 304 -12.16 -16.66 -8.26
CA ARG A 304 -12.45 -17.35 -9.52
C ARG A 304 -13.67 -18.26 -9.41
N HIS A 305 -14.25 -18.60 -10.56
CA HIS A 305 -15.36 -19.56 -10.67
C HIS A 305 -15.04 -20.95 -10.11
N ASP A 306 -13.77 -21.35 -10.08
CA ASP A 306 -13.31 -22.65 -9.59
C ASP A 306 -13.00 -22.66 -8.08
N GLY A 307 -13.19 -21.53 -7.40
CA GLY A 307 -12.92 -21.37 -5.97
C GLY A 307 -11.47 -21.03 -5.61
N ARG A 308 -10.60 -20.81 -6.61
CA ARG A 308 -9.26 -20.27 -6.38
C ARG A 308 -9.32 -18.76 -6.18
N LEU A 309 -8.65 -18.27 -5.14
CA LEU A 309 -8.57 -16.84 -4.88
C LEU A 309 -7.33 -16.25 -5.57
N LEU A 310 -7.53 -15.20 -6.36
CA LEU A 310 -6.46 -14.39 -6.91
C LEU A 310 -6.16 -13.25 -5.94
N VAL A 311 -4.89 -13.05 -5.59
CA VAL A 311 -4.43 -11.96 -4.72
C VAL A 311 -3.21 -11.30 -5.35
N THR A 312 -3.29 -10.01 -5.66
CA THR A 312 -2.09 -9.27 -6.09
C THR A 312 -1.18 -9.02 -4.89
N ILE A 313 0.11 -9.22 -5.08
CA ILE A 313 1.16 -9.05 -4.08
C ILE A 313 2.02 -7.88 -4.55
N GLY A 314 1.63 -6.70 -4.08
CA GLY A 314 2.18 -5.42 -4.52
C GLY A 314 3.70 -5.38 -4.34
N GLY A 315 4.16 -5.74 -3.14
CA GLY A 315 5.56 -5.54 -2.76
C GLY A 315 6.55 -6.47 -3.46
N LEU A 316 6.06 -7.54 -4.10
CA LEU A 316 6.91 -8.50 -4.83
C LEU A 316 6.61 -8.55 -6.33
N GLY A 317 5.66 -7.76 -6.83
CA GLY A 317 5.34 -7.74 -8.25
C GLY A 317 4.69 -9.03 -8.77
N GLN A 318 3.84 -9.67 -7.96
CA GLN A 318 3.32 -11.01 -8.23
C GLN A 318 1.80 -11.07 -8.12
N LEU A 319 1.20 -12.06 -8.79
CA LEU A 319 -0.15 -12.53 -8.53
C LEU A 319 -0.06 -13.88 -7.80
N GLY A 320 -0.63 -13.97 -6.61
CA GLY A 320 -0.86 -15.20 -5.89
C GLY A 320 -2.15 -15.87 -6.37
N VAL A 321 -2.07 -17.16 -6.69
CA VAL A 321 -3.22 -18.03 -6.94
C VAL A 321 -3.31 -18.98 -5.75
N VAL A 322 -4.24 -18.69 -4.85
CA VAL A 322 -4.48 -19.45 -3.62
C VAL A 322 -5.44 -20.60 -3.95
N GLU A 323 -5.05 -21.83 -3.58
CA GLU A 323 -5.89 -23.01 -3.82
C GLU A 323 -7.19 -22.98 -2.98
N PRO A 324 -8.24 -23.68 -3.43
CA PRO A 324 -9.45 -23.86 -2.62
C PRO A 324 -9.08 -24.44 -1.24
N GLY A 325 -9.70 -23.91 -0.18
CA GLY A 325 -9.34 -24.29 1.17
C GLY A 325 -8.02 -23.66 1.68
N GLY A 326 -7.39 -22.76 0.93
CA GLY A 326 -6.28 -21.92 1.39
C GLY A 326 -4.94 -22.63 1.60
N ILE A 327 -4.77 -23.84 1.04
CA ILE A 327 -3.56 -24.65 1.21
C ILE A 327 -2.71 -24.55 -0.07
N GLY A 328 -1.71 -23.68 -0.04
CA GLY A 328 -0.79 -23.49 -1.15
C GLY A 328 -1.12 -22.27 -1.99
N VAL A 329 -0.05 -21.60 -2.45
CA VAL A 329 -0.14 -20.40 -3.27
C VAL A 329 0.86 -20.50 -4.41
N THR A 330 0.37 -20.52 -5.64
CA THR A 330 1.22 -20.39 -6.83
C THR A 330 1.47 -18.91 -7.10
N ARG A 331 2.72 -18.54 -7.38
CA ARG A 331 3.12 -17.14 -7.66
C ARG A 331 3.38 -16.95 -9.15
N ILE A 332 2.61 -16.07 -9.77
CA ILE A 332 2.78 -15.65 -11.16
C ILE A 332 3.45 -14.28 -11.17
N ALA A 333 4.53 -14.12 -11.94
CA ALA A 333 5.20 -12.82 -12.05
C ALA A 333 4.35 -11.86 -12.89
N THR A 334 4.32 -10.59 -12.48
CA THR A 334 3.56 -9.52 -13.16
C THR A 334 4.48 -8.33 -13.47
N GLY A 335 4.08 -7.11 -13.15
CA GLY A 335 4.91 -5.91 -13.14
C GLY A 335 5.18 -5.41 -11.72
N LYS A 336 5.70 -4.19 -11.58
CA LYS A 336 5.97 -3.61 -10.26
C LYS A 336 4.66 -3.13 -9.62
N ARG A 337 4.41 -3.56 -8.39
CA ARG A 337 3.24 -3.21 -7.57
C ARG A 337 1.90 -3.44 -8.31
N PRO A 338 1.50 -4.70 -8.54
CA PRO A 338 0.15 -5.01 -8.98
C PRO A 338 -0.86 -4.60 -7.91
N VAL A 339 -1.88 -3.82 -8.29
CA VAL A 339 -2.85 -3.21 -7.34
C VAL A 339 -4.31 -3.42 -7.71
N ALA A 340 -4.62 -3.88 -8.92
CA ALA A 340 -5.99 -4.10 -9.35
C ALA A 340 -6.10 -5.31 -10.30
N ILE A 341 -7.25 -5.99 -10.25
CA ILE A 341 -7.59 -7.15 -11.08
C ILE A 341 -8.91 -6.86 -11.79
N ALA A 342 -8.98 -7.09 -13.09
CA ALA A 342 -10.23 -7.16 -13.85
C ALA A 342 -10.42 -8.56 -14.43
N GLU A 343 -11.58 -9.16 -14.19
CA GLU A 343 -12.03 -10.36 -14.90
C GLU A 343 -12.50 -9.96 -16.31
N ILE A 344 -11.84 -10.51 -17.33
CA ILE A 344 -12.19 -10.31 -18.74
C ILE A 344 -13.13 -11.44 -19.21
N SER A 345 -12.85 -12.66 -18.76
CA SER A 345 -13.69 -13.84 -18.85
C SER A 345 -13.32 -14.81 -17.73
N ALA A 346 -14.07 -15.91 -17.59
CA ALA A 346 -13.89 -16.92 -16.54
C ALA A 346 -12.42 -17.37 -16.32
N ASP A 347 -11.63 -17.46 -17.39
CA ASP A 347 -10.23 -17.91 -17.33
C ASP A 347 -9.23 -16.86 -17.80
N ARG A 348 -9.63 -15.59 -17.92
CA ARG A 348 -8.76 -14.50 -18.37
C ARG A 348 -8.91 -13.27 -17.51
N PHE A 349 -7.78 -12.82 -16.97
CA PHE A 349 -7.70 -11.70 -16.03
C PHE A 349 -6.67 -10.69 -16.48
N LEU A 350 -6.87 -9.44 -16.11
CA LEU A 350 -5.97 -8.33 -16.39
C LEU A 350 -5.56 -7.66 -15.08
N ILE A 351 -4.25 -7.52 -14.88
CA ILE A 351 -3.65 -6.98 -13.66
C ILE A 351 -3.01 -5.64 -13.97
N ALA A 352 -3.35 -4.60 -13.20
CA ALA A 352 -2.74 -3.28 -13.31
C ALA A 352 -1.48 -3.20 -12.43
N ASN A 353 -0.33 -2.94 -13.05
CA ASN A 353 0.97 -2.83 -12.37
C ASN A 353 1.36 -1.36 -12.25
N GLU A 354 1.10 -0.79 -11.08
CA GLU A 354 1.13 0.64 -10.85
C GLU A 354 2.52 1.25 -11.09
N LEU A 355 3.58 0.60 -10.59
CA LEU A 355 4.91 1.22 -10.57
C LEU A 355 5.76 0.91 -11.81
N SER A 356 5.21 0.15 -12.76
CA SER A 356 5.87 -0.15 -14.04
C SER A 356 5.11 0.34 -15.28
N ASP A 357 3.99 1.06 -15.12
CA ASP A 357 3.15 1.55 -16.23
C ASP A 357 2.72 0.41 -17.20
N THR A 358 2.49 -0.78 -16.65
CA THR A 358 2.18 -1.98 -17.44
C THR A 358 0.92 -2.67 -16.98
N LEU A 359 0.32 -3.44 -17.87
CA LEU A 359 -0.69 -4.44 -17.55
C LEU A 359 -0.12 -5.84 -17.71
N THR A 360 -0.59 -6.80 -16.92
CA THR A 360 -0.30 -8.23 -17.14
C THR A 360 -1.60 -8.98 -17.35
N ARG A 361 -1.75 -9.63 -18.50
CA ARG A 361 -2.85 -10.57 -18.74
C ARG A 361 -2.44 -11.95 -18.25
N VAL A 362 -3.31 -12.59 -17.49
CA VAL A 362 -3.15 -13.98 -17.06
C VAL A 362 -4.29 -14.80 -17.66
N ASP A 363 -3.92 -15.78 -18.47
CA ASP A 363 -4.84 -16.76 -19.06
C ASP A 363 -4.64 -18.11 -18.35
N PHE A 364 -5.72 -18.74 -17.90
CA PHE A 364 -5.71 -20.04 -17.24
C PHE A 364 -6.17 -21.14 -18.23
N HIS A 365 -5.57 -22.32 -18.13
CA HIS A 365 -5.74 -23.41 -19.09
C HIS A 365 -5.82 -24.76 -18.37
N ALA A 366 -6.77 -25.59 -18.74
CA ALA A 366 -6.87 -26.97 -18.26
C ALA A 366 -5.88 -27.94 -18.97
N ASP A 367 -5.40 -27.57 -20.17
CA ASP A 367 -4.46 -28.38 -20.94
C ASP A 367 -3.07 -27.73 -21.01
N ALA A 368 -2.07 -28.41 -20.45
CA ALA A 368 -0.66 -28.02 -20.50
C ALA A 368 -0.13 -27.80 -21.92
N SER A 369 -0.69 -28.51 -22.91
CA SER A 369 -0.25 -28.45 -24.30
C SER A 369 -0.46 -27.07 -24.92
N VAL A 370 -1.52 -26.36 -24.48
CA VAL A 370 -1.84 -25.00 -24.94
C VAL A 370 -0.74 -24.03 -24.53
N VAL A 371 -0.31 -24.10 -23.28
CA VAL A 371 0.76 -23.26 -22.75
C VAL A 371 2.10 -23.56 -23.43
N ARG A 372 2.42 -24.84 -23.64
CA ARG A 372 3.64 -25.27 -24.36
C ARG A 372 3.64 -24.79 -25.82
N LYS A 373 2.50 -24.85 -26.50
CA LYS A 373 2.35 -24.39 -27.88
C LYS A 373 2.54 -22.88 -28.00
N GLN A 374 1.99 -22.10 -27.07
CA GLN A 374 2.17 -20.64 -27.04
C GLN A 374 3.64 -20.23 -26.86
N LEU A 375 4.41 -20.97 -26.05
CA LEU A 375 5.86 -20.76 -25.89
C LEU A 375 6.62 -21.10 -27.18
N ASN A 376 6.25 -22.21 -27.85
CA ASN A 376 6.92 -22.70 -29.06
C ASN A 376 6.64 -21.85 -30.31
N GLU A 377 5.42 -21.32 -30.47
CA GLU A 377 5.02 -20.51 -31.64
C GLU A 377 5.68 -19.12 -31.69
N ARG A 378 6.35 -18.67 -30.61
CA ARG A 378 7.04 -17.37 -30.53
C ARG A 378 8.57 -17.44 -30.36
N GLY A 379 9.17 -18.63 -30.50
CA GLY A 379 10.61 -18.78 -30.67
C GLY A 379 11.46 -18.71 -29.40
N GLU A 380 10.89 -18.98 -28.21
CA GLU A 380 11.67 -19.15 -26.98
C GLU A 380 11.87 -20.64 -26.67
N THR A 381 12.70 -21.30 -27.49
CA THR A 381 13.34 -22.58 -27.13
C THR A 381 14.86 -22.44 -27.21
N LYS A 382 15.48 -22.08 -26.08
CA LYS A 382 16.73 -22.73 -25.66
C LYS A 382 16.54 -23.24 -24.24
N GLN A 383 16.32 -24.55 -24.17
CA GLN A 383 16.28 -25.34 -22.96
C GLN A 383 17.62 -25.23 -22.22
N ASN A 384 17.60 -24.91 -20.93
CA ASN A 384 18.57 -25.51 -20.02
C ASN A 384 18.02 -26.90 -19.69
N GLU A 385 18.44 -27.88 -20.47
CA GLU A 385 18.27 -29.28 -20.11
C GLU A 385 19.12 -29.56 -18.87
N THR A 386 18.48 -30.04 -17.82
CA THR A 386 19.15 -30.71 -16.70
C THR A 386 19.95 -31.88 -17.27
N PRO A 387 21.27 -32.01 -17.03
CA PRO A 387 22.02 -33.14 -17.53
C PRO A 387 21.51 -34.42 -16.86
N GLN A 388 20.89 -35.31 -17.64
CA GLN A 388 20.75 -36.71 -17.27
C GLN A 388 22.17 -37.28 -17.14
N SER A 389 22.58 -37.64 -15.92
CA SER A 389 23.78 -38.44 -15.73
C SER A 389 23.50 -39.85 -16.22
N GLU A 390 23.98 -40.17 -17.41
CA GLU A 390 24.11 -41.54 -17.88
C GLU A 390 24.97 -42.33 -16.88
N SER A 391 24.38 -43.40 -16.34
CA SER A 391 25.08 -44.40 -15.53
C SER A 391 26.16 -45.07 -16.38
N LYS A 392 27.44 -44.79 -16.09
CA LYS A 392 28.55 -45.64 -16.54
C LYS A 392 28.84 -46.71 -15.47
N PRO A 393 29.11 -47.97 -15.87
CA PRO A 393 29.44 -49.03 -14.93
C PRO A 393 30.82 -48.77 -14.33
N TYR A 394 30.94 -48.87 -13.01
CA TYR A 394 32.21 -48.78 -12.31
C TYR A 394 32.88 -50.16 -12.32
N ASP A 395 34.01 -50.28 -13.01
CA ASP A 395 34.86 -51.46 -13.00
C ASP A 395 35.59 -51.58 -11.65
N LYS A 396 35.70 -52.82 -11.18
CA LYS A 396 36.44 -53.25 -10.00
C LYS A 396 37.96 -53.22 -10.27
N GLU A 397 38.71 -53.05 -9.17
CA GLU A 397 40.16 -53.26 -8.94
C GLU A 397 40.93 -51.94 -8.79
N GLU A 398 41.86 -51.75 -7.86
CA GLU A 398 42.33 -52.47 -6.67
C GLU A 398 43.35 -51.49 -6.06
N TYR A 399 43.15 -50.94 -4.84
CA TYR A 399 44.28 -50.48 -4.01
C TYR A 399 43.88 -50.32 -2.52
N SER A 400 44.04 -51.43 -1.81
CA SER A 400 44.71 -51.58 -0.50
C SER A 400 44.58 -50.49 0.60
N SER A 401 43.68 -50.82 1.54
CA SER A 401 43.90 -51.12 2.96
C SER A 401 44.39 -50.09 4.00
N SER A 402 43.62 -50.12 5.10
CA SER A 402 43.94 -49.76 6.50
C SER A 402 43.78 -48.27 6.83
N LYS A 403 43.13 -47.86 7.93
CA LYS A 403 42.83 -48.56 9.19
C LYS A 403 41.85 -47.72 10.02
N TYR A 404 41.07 -48.39 10.87
CA TYR A 404 40.20 -47.88 11.95
C TYR A 404 38.70 -47.69 11.62
N GLU A 405 37.98 -48.80 11.79
CA GLU A 405 36.57 -48.87 12.19
C GLU A 405 36.40 -48.62 13.71
N ALA A 406 35.11 -48.48 14.08
CA ALA A 406 34.51 -48.53 15.42
C ALA A 406 34.59 -47.21 16.22
N GLU A 407 33.53 -46.64 16.78
CA GLU A 407 32.23 -47.19 17.18
C GLU A 407 31.22 -46.04 17.38
N SER A 408 29.94 -46.40 17.32
CA SER A 408 28.77 -45.60 17.74
C SER A 408 28.98 -44.86 19.06
N TYR A 409 28.25 -43.74 19.30
CA TYR A 409 27.25 -43.63 20.37
C TYR A 409 26.45 -42.33 20.24
N ARG A 410 25.24 -42.42 20.78
CA ARG A 410 24.09 -41.51 20.75
C ARG A 410 24.12 -40.67 22.03
N THR A 411 23.63 -39.42 21.93
CA THR A 411 22.96 -38.58 22.95
C THR A 411 23.54 -38.50 24.37
N GLU A 412 23.81 -37.30 24.86
CA GLU A 412 23.05 -36.62 25.94
C GLU A 412 23.76 -35.33 26.39
N ASP A 413 22.93 -34.33 26.70
CA ASP A 413 23.05 -33.26 27.71
C ASP A 413 24.41 -32.65 28.00
N TYR A 414 24.54 -31.32 27.85
CA TYR A 414 25.23 -30.52 28.86
C TYR A 414 24.57 -29.17 29.14
N ASP A 415 24.23 -29.06 30.41
CA ASP A 415 23.84 -27.93 31.21
C ASP A 415 24.98 -26.91 31.37
N THR A 416 24.56 -25.70 31.71
CA THR A 416 25.26 -24.47 32.09
C THR A 416 26.57 -24.62 32.90
N ARG A 417 27.54 -23.72 32.64
CA ARG A 417 28.07 -22.72 33.60
C ARG A 417 29.33 -21.99 33.10
N ASP A 418 29.28 -20.67 33.30
CA ASP A 418 30.33 -19.69 33.65
C ASP A 418 31.80 -20.00 33.36
N TYR A 419 32.44 -19.08 32.62
CA TYR A 419 33.72 -18.50 33.03
C TYR A 419 33.83 -17.04 32.54
N ASP A 420 33.78 -16.11 33.49
CA ASP A 420 34.39 -14.78 33.39
C ASP A 420 35.91 -14.92 33.30
N LEU A 421 36.54 -14.24 32.33
CA LEU A 421 37.94 -13.81 32.39
C LEU A 421 38.10 -12.48 31.66
N ASP A 422 38.27 -11.42 32.45
CA ASP A 422 38.94 -10.18 32.05
C ASP A 422 40.40 -10.48 31.65
N SER A 423 40.89 -9.90 30.56
CA SER A 423 42.17 -9.16 30.51
C SER A 423 42.51 -8.72 29.09
N ASP A 424 43.05 -7.50 29.02
CA ASP A 424 43.58 -6.81 27.85
C ASP A 424 44.57 -7.67 27.05
N ASP A 425 44.40 -7.73 25.72
CA ASP A 425 45.50 -8.04 24.79
C ASP A 425 45.29 -7.31 23.46
N ASP A 426 46.21 -6.40 23.23
CA ASP A 426 46.47 -5.58 22.06
C ASP A 426 47.03 -6.44 20.93
N GLY A 427 46.24 -6.64 19.87
CA GLY A 427 46.66 -7.36 18.68
C GLY A 427 45.88 -6.94 17.45
N GLU A 428 46.49 -6.06 16.65
CA GLU A 428 46.13 -5.86 15.25
C GLU A 428 46.05 -7.23 14.54
N SER A 429 44.92 -7.53 13.89
CA SER A 429 44.86 -8.61 12.92
C SER A 429 44.01 -8.22 11.71
N GLU A 430 44.60 -8.51 10.56
CA GLU A 430 44.24 -8.09 9.22
C GLU A 430 42.89 -8.67 8.79
N ASP A 431 41.97 -7.78 8.39
CA ASP A 431 40.72 -8.16 7.72
C ASP A 431 41.06 -8.79 6.35
N ALA A 432 40.90 -10.11 6.26
CA ALA A 432 41.01 -10.85 5.02
C ALA A 432 39.71 -10.71 4.20
N ASP A 433 39.80 -9.94 3.12
CA ASP A 433 38.83 -9.80 2.06
C ASP A 433 38.31 -11.15 1.53
N TYR A 434 37.01 -11.39 1.71
CA TYR A 434 36.23 -12.30 0.87
C TYR A 434 35.18 -11.49 0.11
N GLU A 435 35.63 -10.76 -0.91
CA GLU A 435 34.76 -10.24 -1.97
C GLU A 435 34.18 -11.41 -2.78
N THR A 436 32.91 -11.73 -2.56
CA THR A 436 32.13 -12.47 -3.56
C THR A 436 31.48 -11.46 -4.49
N GLN A 437 32.07 -11.30 -5.69
CA GLN A 437 31.50 -10.54 -6.78
C GLN A 437 30.19 -11.19 -7.25
N SER A 438 29.04 -10.72 -6.75
CA SER A 438 27.76 -11.02 -7.39
C SER A 438 27.57 -10.05 -8.55
N TYR A 439 27.88 -10.49 -9.76
CA TYR A 439 27.60 -9.77 -11.00
C TYR A 439 26.08 -9.50 -11.10
N ARG A 440 25.66 -8.22 -11.15
CA ARG A 440 24.28 -7.82 -11.43
C ARG A 440 24.21 -7.20 -12.83
N ALA A 441 23.22 -7.60 -13.60
CA ALA A 441 22.95 -7.10 -14.96
C ALA A 441 22.48 -5.62 -15.01
N SER A 442 22.70 -4.84 -13.94
CA SER A 442 22.30 -3.43 -13.80
C SER A 442 23.45 -2.43 -14.01
N ASP A 443 24.67 -2.91 -14.22
CA ASP A 443 25.88 -2.08 -14.16
C ASP A 443 26.47 -1.77 -15.56
N ASP A 444 25.69 -1.90 -16.63
CA ASP A 444 26.12 -1.56 -17.99
C ASP A 444 25.63 -0.15 -18.40
N PRO A 445 26.53 0.86 -18.52
CA PRO A 445 26.17 2.22 -18.89
C PRO A 445 25.87 2.40 -20.40
N GLU A 446 25.92 1.36 -21.23
CA GLU A 446 25.54 1.40 -22.66
C GLU A 446 24.34 0.50 -23.02
N ALA A 447 23.34 0.39 -22.15
CA ALA A 447 22.10 -0.32 -22.49
C ALA A 447 21.27 0.46 -23.53
N GLU A 448 21.33 0.03 -24.80
CA GLU A 448 20.41 0.49 -25.84
C GLU A 448 18.93 0.28 -25.46
N PRO A 449 18.00 1.15 -25.93
CA PRO A 449 16.59 1.11 -25.53
C PRO A 449 15.94 -0.25 -25.86
N ILE A 450 15.36 -0.86 -24.82
CA ILE A 450 14.64 -2.14 -24.89
C ILE A 450 13.45 -2.01 -25.85
N ARG A 451 13.52 -2.67 -27.02
CA ARG A 451 12.32 -2.96 -27.84
C ARG A 451 11.37 -3.82 -26.99
N PRO A 452 10.04 -3.64 -27.07
CA PRO A 452 9.10 -4.34 -26.19
C PRO A 452 9.09 -5.84 -26.49
N VAL A 453 9.89 -6.59 -25.75
CA VAL A 453 9.84 -8.05 -25.73
C VAL A 453 8.64 -8.43 -24.88
N ARG A 454 7.58 -8.95 -25.52
CA ARG A 454 6.48 -9.61 -24.81
C ARG A 454 7.03 -10.86 -24.14
N LYS A 455 7.33 -10.80 -22.84
CA LYS A 455 7.66 -11.97 -22.03
C LYS A 455 6.38 -12.79 -21.79
N ILE A 456 6.40 -14.05 -22.19
CA ILE A 456 5.37 -15.03 -21.84
C ILE A 456 6.00 -16.01 -20.85
N ALA A 457 5.37 -16.18 -19.69
CA ALA A 457 5.80 -17.15 -18.68
C ALA A 457 4.67 -18.15 -18.41
N SER A 458 5.04 -19.42 -18.23
CA SER A 458 4.12 -20.52 -17.93
C SER A 458 4.25 -20.98 -16.48
N TYR A 459 3.13 -21.32 -15.86
CA TYR A 459 3.06 -21.78 -14.46
C TYR A 459 2.16 -23.01 -14.35
N GLN A 460 2.57 -23.96 -13.52
CA GLN A 460 1.69 -25.04 -13.04
C GLN A 460 1.11 -24.62 -11.69
N ILE A 461 -0.19 -24.84 -11.52
CA ILE A 461 -0.94 -24.48 -10.31
C ILE A 461 -1.33 -25.76 -9.56
N GLY A 462 -1.17 -25.74 -8.24
CA GLY A 462 -1.39 -26.87 -7.35
C GLY A 462 -0.12 -27.69 -7.03
N PRO A 463 -0.15 -28.55 -5.99
CA PRO A 463 0.93 -29.50 -5.74
C PRO A 463 1.01 -30.50 -6.90
N ASP A 464 2.21 -31.06 -7.14
CA ASP A 464 2.40 -32.10 -8.16
C ASP A 464 1.28 -33.15 -8.07
N ALA A 465 0.47 -33.21 -9.13
CA ALA A 465 -0.83 -33.85 -9.19
C ALA A 465 -0.81 -35.25 -8.57
N THR A 466 -1.21 -35.32 -7.31
CA THR A 466 -1.48 -36.57 -6.60
C THR A 466 -2.87 -36.47 -6.00
N ASN A 467 -3.83 -36.74 -6.89
CA ASN A 467 -5.25 -37.04 -6.67
C ASN A 467 -6.22 -35.85 -6.58
N GLU A 468 -7.25 -35.95 -7.45
CA GLU A 468 -8.58 -35.30 -7.43
C GLU A 468 -8.71 -33.81 -7.84
N ILE A 469 -7.64 -33.06 -8.09
CA ILE A 469 -7.73 -31.71 -8.68
C ILE A 469 -7.21 -31.73 -10.12
N GLU A 470 -8.02 -31.30 -11.09
CA GLU A 470 -7.60 -31.13 -12.49
C GLU A 470 -6.38 -30.17 -12.55
N ALA A 471 -5.32 -30.59 -13.25
CA ALA A 471 -4.12 -29.79 -13.38
C ALA A 471 -4.43 -28.46 -14.07
N LEU A 472 -4.16 -27.34 -13.41
CA LEU A 472 -4.37 -26.00 -13.95
C LEU A 472 -3.04 -25.37 -14.32
N PHE A 473 -2.98 -24.73 -15.48
CA PHE A 473 -1.81 -24.02 -15.97
C PHE A 473 -2.16 -22.56 -16.22
N ALA A 474 -1.18 -21.67 -16.10
CA ALA A 474 -1.36 -20.26 -16.43
C ALA A 474 -0.27 -19.76 -17.37
N SER A 475 -0.64 -18.86 -18.27
CA SER A 475 0.26 -18.05 -19.08
C SER A 475 0.10 -16.57 -18.73
N ALA A 476 1.20 -15.87 -18.46
CA ALA A 476 1.20 -14.45 -18.18
C ALA A 476 1.85 -13.67 -19.33
N THR A 477 1.19 -12.61 -19.81
CA THR A 477 1.72 -11.71 -20.86
C THR A 477 1.63 -10.25 -20.42
N THR A 478 2.76 -9.56 -20.39
CA THR A 478 2.82 -8.14 -19.99
C THR A 478 2.77 -7.20 -21.20
N LEU A 479 2.06 -6.08 -21.04
CA LEU A 479 1.87 -4.99 -21.99
C LEU A 479 2.30 -3.67 -21.37
N SER A 480 3.04 -2.84 -22.10
CA SER A 480 3.24 -1.44 -21.75
C SER A 480 2.03 -0.58 -22.10
N LEU A 481 1.65 0.35 -21.23
CA LEU A 481 0.60 1.34 -21.50
C LEU A 481 1.06 2.52 -22.36
N GLY A 482 2.36 2.61 -22.68
CA GLY A 482 2.90 3.62 -23.57
C GLY A 482 4.37 3.92 -23.28
N ILE A 483 4.86 5.07 -23.75
CA ILE A 483 6.22 5.52 -23.47
C ILE A 483 6.25 6.16 -22.08
N SER A 484 7.11 5.65 -21.19
CA SER A 484 7.39 6.25 -19.89
C SER A 484 8.69 7.05 -19.95
N PRO A 485 8.76 8.27 -19.38
CA PRO A 485 10.01 8.99 -19.23
C PRO A 485 10.93 8.30 -18.21
N GLU A 486 12.18 8.79 -18.08
CA GLU A 486 13.07 8.33 -17.02
C GLU A 486 12.52 8.70 -15.64
N LEU A 487 12.68 7.81 -14.68
CA LEU A 487 12.22 8.02 -13.31
C LEU A 487 13.13 9.00 -12.58
N GLU A 488 12.54 10.03 -11.95
CA GLU A 488 13.23 10.93 -11.05
C GLU A 488 13.62 10.22 -9.73
N PRO A 489 14.55 10.76 -8.91
CA PRO A 489 14.93 10.16 -7.63
C PRO A 489 13.74 9.78 -6.73
N ALA A 490 12.76 10.67 -6.58
CA ALA A 490 11.56 10.39 -5.79
C ALA A 490 10.69 9.27 -6.37
N ASP A 491 10.71 9.06 -7.70
CA ASP A 491 9.95 8.00 -8.36
C ASP A 491 10.60 6.63 -8.16
N ARG A 492 11.94 6.60 -8.13
CA ARG A 492 12.71 5.40 -7.77
C ARG A 492 12.57 5.10 -6.28
N GLY A 493 12.58 6.13 -5.44
CA GLY A 493 12.31 6.03 -4.01
C GLY A 493 10.91 5.51 -3.68
N GLU A 494 9.88 5.97 -4.41
CA GLU A 494 8.52 5.43 -4.29
C GLU A 494 8.50 3.93 -4.57
N ALA A 495 9.21 3.47 -5.61
CA ALA A 495 9.33 2.05 -5.90
C ALA A 495 10.01 1.26 -4.77
N LEU A 496 11.02 1.83 -4.11
CA LEU A 496 11.66 1.21 -2.94
C LEU A 496 10.75 1.18 -1.72
N PHE A 497 9.93 2.21 -1.51
CA PHE A 497 9.01 2.29 -0.38
C PHE A 497 8.00 1.12 -0.34
N PHE A 498 7.57 0.67 -1.52
CA PHE A 498 6.68 -0.49 -1.67
C PHE A 498 7.42 -1.80 -1.92
N ASP A 499 8.74 -1.82 -2.08
CA ASP A 499 9.52 -3.03 -2.41
C ASP A 499 9.69 -3.93 -1.17
N ALA A 500 8.94 -5.04 -1.13
CA ALA A 500 9.04 -5.99 -0.03
C ALA A 500 10.36 -6.78 -0.06
N SER A 501 11.11 -6.80 -1.17
CA SER A 501 12.44 -7.45 -1.20
C SER A 501 13.49 -6.77 -0.32
N LEU A 502 13.17 -5.57 0.18
CA LEU A 502 13.96 -4.89 1.20
C LEU A 502 13.84 -5.57 2.56
N SER A 503 12.77 -6.33 2.82
CA SER A 503 12.65 -7.17 4.01
C SER A 503 13.15 -8.59 3.76
N ARG A 504 13.69 -9.22 4.79
CA ARG A 504 14.15 -10.61 4.72
C ARG A 504 12.97 -11.51 4.41
N GLY A 505 13.09 -12.32 3.37
CA GLY A 505 12.00 -13.21 2.94
C GLY A 505 10.83 -12.53 2.23
N GLY A 506 10.78 -11.19 2.13
CA GLY A 506 9.74 -10.49 1.38
C GLY A 506 8.39 -10.34 2.12
N TRP A 507 8.41 -10.29 3.45
CA TRP A 507 7.21 -10.25 4.30
C TRP A 507 6.59 -8.86 4.47
N TYR A 508 7.36 -7.79 4.26
CA TYR A 508 6.84 -6.43 4.41
C TYR A 508 7.70 -5.43 3.63
N SER A 509 7.12 -4.25 3.40
CA SER A 509 7.80 -3.07 2.87
C SER A 509 7.62 -1.90 3.86
N CYS A 510 8.16 -0.72 3.55
CA CYS A 510 7.87 0.47 4.36
C CYS A 510 6.36 0.75 4.41
N HIS A 511 5.63 0.40 3.34
CA HIS A 511 4.18 0.53 3.25
C HIS A 511 3.39 -0.29 4.29
N SER A 512 3.88 -1.47 4.66
CA SER A 512 3.16 -2.40 5.54
C SER A 512 2.93 -1.79 6.92
N CYS A 513 3.93 -1.08 7.46
CA CYS A 513 3.80 -0.32 8.70
C CYS A 513 3.31 1.12 8.44
N HIS A 514 3.79 1.74 7.37
CA HIS A 514 3.44 3.11 7.01
C HIS A 514 2.45 3.15 5.83
N THR A 515 1.21 2.72 6.05
CA THR A 515 0.20 2.56 5.00
C THR A 515 -0.05 3.88 4.24
N ASP A 516 0.27 3.89 2.94
CA ASP A 516 0.33 5.06 2.03
C ASP A 516 1.13 6.26 2.58
N GLY A 517 2.16 5.97 3.38
CA GLY A 517 2.98 6.97 4.09
C GLY A 517 2.34 7.48 5.39
N HIS A 518 1.11 7.07 5.71
CA HIS A 518 0.50 7.33 7.01
C HIS A 518 0.85 6.22 8.02
N THR A 519 0.42 6.34 9.27
CA THR A 519 0.60 5.28 10.27
C THR A 519 -0.44 4.17 10.06
N SER A 520 -0.08 2.90 10.30
CA SER A 520 -1.04 1.80 10.42
C SER A 520 -1.88 1.87 11.70
N GLY A 521 -1.48 2.71 12.67
CA GLY A 521 -2.09 2.81 13.99
C GLY A 521 -1.67 1.71 14.96
N SER A 522 -0.85 0.74 14.53
CA SER A 522 -0.38 -0.38 15.36
C SER A 522 0.87 -0.04 16.16
N LEU A 523 1.14 -0.83 17.19
CA LEU A 523 2.45 -0.91 17.83
C LEU A 523 3.38 -1.83 17.03
N ALA A 524 4.68 -1.53 17.06
CA ALA A 524 5.72 -2.39 16.54
C ALA A 524 6.96 -2.30 17.44
N ASP A 525 7.44 -3.45 17.91
CA ASP A 525 8.74 -3.55 18.57
C ASP A 525 9.85 -3.51 17.52
N THR A 526 10.37 -2.33 17.23
CA THR A 526 11.45 -2.16 16.26
C THR A 526 12.72 -1.69 16.96
N LEU A 527 13.86 -2.05 16.40
CA LEU A 527 15.18 -1.61 16.88
C LEU A 527 15.51 -0.14 16.51
N SER A 528 14.51 0.67 16.18
CA SER A 528 14.71 2.09 15.85
C SER A 528 15.17 2.87 17.08
N ASP A 529 14.57 2.61 18.25
CA ASP A 529 14.88 3.27 19.51
C ASP A 529 15.88 2.46 20.37
N GLY A 530 16.80 1.74 19.72
CA GLY A 530 17.98 1.15 20.36
C GLY A 530 17.76 -0.08 21.25
N GLY A 531 16.67 -0.83 21.09
CA GLY A 531 16.46 -2.11 21.78
C GLY A 531 15.08 -2.72 21.56
N GLU A 532 14.88 -3.91 22.11
CA GLU A 532 13.63 -4.69 22.04
C GLU A 532 12.83 -4.59 23.34
N GLY A 533 11.56 -4.98 23.31
CA GLY A 533 10.67 -5.08 24.47
C GLY A 533 9.97 -3.76 24.85
N ALA A 534 10.05 -2.74 24.00
CA ALA A 534 9.35 -1.46 24.19
C ALA A 534 8.62 -1.08 22.89
N PRO A 535 7.54 -1.80 22.53
CA PRO A 535 6.86 -1.62 21.27
C PRO A 535 6.27 -0.21 21.15
N LYS A 536 6.52 0.43 20.02
CA LYS A 536 6.11 1.81 19.77
C LYS A 536 5.08 1.91 18.68
N ARG A 537 4.16 2.85 18.83
CA ARG A 537 3.20 3.22 17.80
C ARG A 537 3.97 3.63 16.55
N VAL A 538 3.63 3.02 15.44
CA VAL A 538 4.22 3.38 14.15
C VAL A 538 3.91 4.86 13.86
N LEU A 539 4.93 5.67 13.61
CA LEU A 539 4.73 7.09 13.29
C LEU A 539 4.22 7.28 11.85
N SER A 540 3.50 8.37 11.59
CA SER A 540 3.21 8.74 10.20
C SER A 540 4.47 9.27 9.53
N LEU A 541 4.70 8.88 8.28
CA LEU A 541 5.76 9.45 7.43
C LEU A 541 5.27 10.64 6.58
N ARG A 542 4.01 11.07 6.76
CA ARG A 542 3.45 12.21 6.02
C ARG A 542 4.07 13.51 6.52
N GLY A 543 4.77 14.23 5.65
CA GLY A 543 5.51 15.43 6.01
C GLY A 543 6.81 15.19 6.76
N VAL A 544 7.32 13.94 6.81
CA VAL A 544 8.48 13.51 7.60
C VAL A 544 9.78 14.23 7.25
N GLY A 545 9.87 14.78 6.03
CA GLY A 545 11.00 15.61 5.61
C GLY A 545 11.19 16.89 6.44
N GLN A 546 10.22 17.25 7.30
CA GLN A 546 10.22 18.47 8.12
C GLN A 546 10.15 18.19 9.63
N THR A 547 10.07 16.92 10.06
CA THR A 547 9.78 16.53 11.46
C THR A 547 10.99 15.87 12.11
N GLY A 548 12.21 16.30 11.77
CA GLY A 548 13.40 15.84 12.45
C GLY A 548 13.49 16.40 13.89
N PRO A 549 14.26 15.77 14.79
CA PRO A 549 14.99 14.51 14.59
C PRO A 549 14.04 13.29 14.45
N TRP A 550 14.55 12.17 13.95
CA TRP A 550 13.72 10.99 13.63
C TRP A 550 13.77 9.90 14.71
N ALA A 551 12.79 8.99 14.66
CA ALA A 551 12.44 8.00 15.69
C ALA A 551 11.75 8.61 16.93
N TRP A 552 11.24 7.78 17.85
CA TRP A 552 10.53 8.27 19.04
C TRP A 552 11.47 8.93 20.04
N ILE A 553 12.74 8.52 20.08
CA ILE A 553 13.75 9.13 20.95
C ILE A 553 14.49 10.31 20.32
N GLY A 554 14.32 10.56 19.02
CA GLY A 554 14.93 11.69 18.32
C GLY A 554 16.45 11.62 18.24
N ASP A 555 17.05 10.43 18.22
CA ASP A 555 18.51 10.25 18.24
C ASP A 555 19.14 10.39 16.85
N LYS A 556 18.34 10.50 15.78
CA LYS A 556 18.82 10.72 14.40
C LYS A 556 18.64 12.17 13.97
N SER A 557 19.76 12.84 13.74
CA SER A 557 19.80 14.22 13.24
C SER A 557 19.71 14.34 11.71
N VAL A 558 19.84 13.22 10.99
CA VAL A 558 19.69 13.13 9.52
C VAL A 558 18.83 11.92 9.15
N ILE A 559 17.83 12.12 8.28
CA ILE A 559 16.86 11.08 7.91
C ILE A 559 17.51 9.85 7.26
N ASP A 560 18.60 10.05 6.52
CA ASP A 560 19.39 9.00 5.89
C ASP A 560 19.90 7.98 6.92
N GLU A 561 20.27 8.41 8.13
CA GLU A 561 20.72 7.53 9.20
C GLU A 561 19.57 6.64 9.71
N GLN A 562 18.39 7.24 9.90
CA GLN A 562 17.19 6.49 10.27
C GLN A 562 16.83 5.45 9.21
N VAL A 563 16.85 5.83 7.92
CA VAL A 563 16.56 4.92 6.81
C VAL A 563 17.59 3.77 6.78
N LYS A 564 18.89 4.07 6.87
CA LYS A 564 19.96 3.07 6.91
C LYS A 564 19.80 2.11 8.09
N GLN A 565 19.44 2.62 9.27
CA GLN A 565 19.19 1.81 10.46
C GLN A 565 17.98 0.89 10.27
N THR A 566 16.84 1.40 9.80
CA THR A 566 15.64 0.59 9.54
C THR A 566 15.93 -0.53 8.53
N LEU A 567 16.63 -0.22 7.44
CA LEU A 567 16.99 -1.23 6.43
C LEU A 567 17.90 -2.32 7.01
N ARG A 568 18.88 -1.94 7.83
CA ARG A 568 19.85 -2.85 8.43
C ARG A 568 19.24 -3.71 9.54
N LEU A 569 18.47 -3.11 10.44
CA LEU A 569 18.04 -3.75 11.69
C LEU A 569 16.60 -4.28 11.62
N THR A 570 15.71 -3.57 10.95
CA THR A 570 14.28 -3.92 10.90
C THR A 570 13.92 -4.73 9.66
N MET A 571 14.43 -4.34 8.49
CA MET A 571 14.06 -4.98 7.23
C MET A 571 14.94 -6.21 6.93
N GLN A 572 16.27 -6.08 7.00
CA GLN A 572 17.24 -7.17 6.84
C GLN A 572 17.16 -7.95 5.50
N GLY A 573 16.58 -7.36 4.45
CA GLY A 573 16.55 -7.94 3.11
C GLY A 573 17.79 -7.57 2.28
N ARG A 574 17.60 -7.23 1.00
CA ARG A 574 18.73 -6.85 0.13
C ARG A 574 19.43 -5.60 0.65
N ARG A 575 20.77 -5.59 0.63
CA ARG A 575 21.55 -4.37 0.90
C ARG A 575 21.29 -3.31 -0.17
N LEU A 576 21.12 -2.07 0.28
CA LEU A 576 20.97 -0.88 -0.54
C LEU A 576 22.29 -0.12 -0.62
N ASN A 577 22.55 0.52 -1.75
CA ASN A 577 23.67 1.46 -1.90
C ASN A 577 23.23 2.89 -1.50
N ASP A 578 24.16 3.83 -1.45
CA ASP A 578 23.84 5.22 -1.06
C ASP A 578 22.87 5.91 -2.04
N ARG A 579 22.85 5.52 -3.32
CA ARG A 579 21.88 6.04 -4.29
C ARG A 579 20.46 5.58 -3.94
N ASP A 580 20.27 4.31 -3.63
CA ASP A 580 18.97 3.76 -3.22
C ASP A 580 18.47 4.46 -1.95
N VAL A 581 19.34 4.72 -0.97
CA VAL A 581 19.00 5.49 0.24
C VAL A 581 18.60 6.93 -0.13
N SER A 582 19.40 7.61 -0.95
CA SER A 582 19.09 8.97 -1.40
C SER A 582 17.77 9.05 -2.18
N ASP A 583 17.47 8.06 -3.02
CA ASP A 583 16.22 7.99 -3.77
C ASP A 583 15.03 7.79 -2.82
N LEU A 584 15.13 6.86 -1.86
CA LEU A 584 14.10 6.65 -0.83
C LEU A 584 13.89 7.90 0.03
N VAL A 585 14.96 8.57 0.45
CA VAL A 585 14.88 9.85 1.18
C VAL A 585 14.23 10.95 0.35
N ALA A 586 14.52 11.02 -0.96
CA ALA A 586 13.87 11.97 -1.87
C ALA A 586 12.34 11.73 -1.93
N PHE A 587 11.91 10.46 -1.92
CA PHE A 587 10.50 10.11 -1.82
C PHE A 587 9.91 10.49 -0.45
N LEU A 588 10.56 10.13 0.66
CA LEU A 588 10.06 10.47 2.00
C LEU A 588 9.88 11.98 2.19
N LYS A 589 10.78 12.79 1.63
CA LYS A 589 10.68 14.26 1.64
C LYS A 589 9.56 14.80 0.73
N SER A 590 9.09 14.02 -0.25
CA SER A 590 8.01 14.43 -1.15
C SER A 590 6.61 14.10 -0.62
N ILE A 591 6.49 13.22 0.39
CA ILE A 591 5.20 12.88 1.00
C ILE A 591 4.66 14.11 1.75
N PRO A 592 3.51 14.69 1.34
CA PRO A 592 2.97 15.86 2.01
C PRO A 592 2.43 15.48 3.39
N PRO A 593 2.29 16.44 4.33
CA PRO A 593 1.63 16.20 5.61
C PRO A 593 0.20 15.65 5.41
N PRO A 594 -0.40 15.05 6.45
CA PRO A 594 -1.82 14.73 6.41
C PRO A 594 -2.63 16.02 6.17
N PRO A 595 -3.75 15.96 5.41
CA PRO A 595 -4.66 17.09 5.33
C PRO A 595 -5.26 17.38 6.71
N VAL A 596 -5.73 18.61 6.90
CA VAL A 596 -6.47 19.00 8.11
C VAL A 596 -7.68 18.08 8.28
N PHE A 597 -7.91 17.58 9.51
CA PHE A 597 -9.01 16.65 9.78
C PHE A 597 -10.38 17.34 9.79
N ASP A 598 -10.52 18.42 10.56
CA ASP A 598 -11.79 19.11 10.75
C ASP A 598 -11.63 20.63 10.52
N PRO A 599 -11.55 21.08 9.25
CA PRO A 599 -11.36 22.49 8.93
C PRO A 599 -12.63 23.29 9.24
N SER A 600 -12.45 24.54 9.68
CA SER A 600 -13.58 25.42 10.01
C SER A 600 -14.38 25.88 8.80
N ASP A 601 -15.70 25.82 8.90
CA ASP A 601 -16.65 26.24 7.86
C ASP A 601 -17.51 27.46 8.24
N SER A 602 -17.41 27.96 9.48
CA SER A 602 -18.24 29.06 9.99
C SER A 602 -17.43 30.08 10.80
N GLU A 603 -17.94 31.32 10.87
CA GLU A 603 -17.29 32.39 11.65
C GLU A 603 -17.27 32.10 13.15
N ALA A 604 -18.35 31.52 13.69
CA ALA A 604 -18.42 31.13 15.10
C ALA A 604 -17.38 30.07 15.47
N ASP A 605 -17.16 29.09 14.58
CA ASP A 605 -16.17 28.04 14.78
C ASP A 605 -14.73 28.58 14.68
N ARG A 606 -14.48 29.60 13.84
CA ARG A 606 -13.18 30.29 13.80
C ARG A 606 -12.84 30.98 15.12
N LEU A 607 -13.82 31.60 15.78
CA LEU A 607 -13.62 32.19 17.11
C LEU A 607 -13.23 31.13 18.14
N LEU A 608 -13.91 29.98 18.12
CA LEU A 608 -13.60 28.85 19.01
C LEU A 608 -12.17 28.31 18.78
N LEU A 609 -11.71 28.27 17.53
CA LEU A 609 -10.34 27.91 17.17
C LEU A 609 -9.31 28.94 17.63
N GLU A 610 -9.63 30.23 17.55
CA GLU A 610 -8.76 31.30 18.08
C GLU A 610 -8.62 31.21 19.60
N GLU A 611 -9.71 30.93 20.31
CA GLU A 611 -9.70 30.69 21.76
C GLU A 611 -8.88 29.43 22.13
N GLY A 612 -9.12 28.32 21.41
CA GLY A 612 -8.36 27.07 21.59
C GLY A 612 -6.88 27.22 21.29
N ARG A 613 -6.52 28.01 20.27
CA ARG A 613 -5.12 28.38 19.99
C ARG A 613 -4.51 29.20 21.12
N HIS A 614 -5.24 30.19 21.64
CA HIS A 614 -4.77 30.99 22.77
C HIS A 614 -4.54 30.13 24.02
N LEU A 615 -5.44 29.17 24.29
CA LEU A 615 -5.24 28.17 25.33
C LEU A 615 -3.99 27.31 25.08
N PHE A 616 -3.80 26.81 23.86
CA PHE A 616 -2.62 26.02 23.49
C PHE A 616 -1.31 26.78 23.76
N GLU A 617 -1.27 28.07 23.46
CA GLU A 617 -0.12 28.94 23.75
C GLU A 617 0.06 29.22 25.25
N THR A 618 -1.03 29.52 25.98
CA THR A 618 -0.98 29.85 27.42
C THR A 618 -0.76 28.66 28.34
N LEU A 619 -1.11 27.45 27.90
CA LEU A 619 -0.82 26.18 28.56
C LEU A 619 0.60 25.67 28.22
N ASP A 620 1.38 26.44 27.47
CA ASP A 620 2.76 26.16 27.07
C ASP A 620 2.93 24.89 26.23
N CYS A 621 1.88 24.44 25.52
CA CYS A 621 1.99 23.31 24.58
C CYS A 621 3.00 23.59 23.47
N VAL A 622 3.21 24.87 23.14
CA VAL A 622 4.19 25.36 22.16
C VAL A 622 5.64 25.09 22.55
N ALA A 623 5.95 24.78 23.81
CA ALA A 623 7.31 24.43 24.24
C ALA A 623 7.84 23.15 23.57
N CYS A 624 6.94 22.20 23.29
CA CYS A 624 7.25 20.93 22.59
C CYS A 624 6.64 20.89 21.17
N HIS A 625 5.49 21.55 20.96
CA HIS A 625 4.76 21.54 19.69
C HIS A 625 4.77 22.91 19.02
N SER A 626 5.97 23.33 18.60
CA SER A 626 6.23 24.69 18.15
C SER A 626 6.05 24.89 16.63
N GLY A 627 5.94 26.16 16.22
CA GLY A 627 5.99 26.56 14.82
C GLY A 627 4.84 26.03 13.95
N HIS A 628 5.04 26.03 12.63
CA HIS A 628 4.03 25.58 11.66
C HIS A 628 4.02 24.06 11.44
N VAL A 629 5.01 23.35 11.99
CA VAL A 629 5.13 21.88 11.90
C VAL A 629 4.56 21.21 13.17
N PHE A 630 4.33 21.97 14.25
CA PHE A 630 3.80 21.49 15.53
C PHE A 630 4.64 20.37 16.17
N THR A 631 5.95 20.54 16.14
CA THR A 631 6.97 19.68 16.75
C THR A 631 8.19 20.52 17.09
N SER A 632 9.25 19.89 17.57
CA SER A 632 10.51 20.50 17.98
C SER A 632 11.68 19.58 17.63
N ASP A 633 12.88 20.15 17.58
CA ASP A 633 14.12 19.43 17.29
C ASP A 633 14.78 18.77 18.52
N ALA A 634 14.07 18.72 19.66
CA ALA A 634 14.55 18.18 20.93
C ALA A 634 13.72 17.00 21.44
N SER A 635 14.21 16.35 22.50
CA SER A 635 13.50 15.31 23.26
C SER A 635 13.19 15.83 24.67
N TYR A 636 12.08 15.38 25.24
CA TYR A 636 11.52 15.92 26.49
C TYR A 636 11.07 14.79 27.41
N ASP A 637 11.30 14.93 28.71
CA ASP A 637 10.58 14.15 29.71
C ASP A 637 9.11 14.61 29.72
N VAL A 638 8.24 13.79 29.14
CA VAL A 638 6.81 14.09 29.01
C VAL A 638 5.97 13.38 30.08
N GLY A 639 6.59 12.91 31.16
CA GLY A 639 5.91 12.20 32.25
C GLY A 639 5.35 10.85 31.83
N LEU A 640 5.88 10.29 30.74
CA LEU A 640 5.57 8.95 30.25
C LEU A 640 6.84 8.11 30.32
N ASP A 641 6.70 6.89 30.78
CA ASP A 641 7.76 5.88 30.75
C ASP A 641 7.37 4.78 29.78
N ASP A 642 8.35 4.26 29.06
CA ASP A 642 8.21 2.99 28.37
C ASP A 642 8.68 1.80 29.20
N GLU A 643 8.53 0.60 28.66
CA GLU A 643 8.87 -0.67 29.29
C GLU A 643 10.37 -0.80 29.63
N ARG A 644 11.22 0.01 28.99
CA ARG A 644 12.68 0.08 29.23
C ARG A 644 13.08 1.24 30.15
N GLY A 645 12.12 2.03 30.62
CA GLY A 645 12.36 3.19 31.47
C GLY A 645 12.80 4.46 30.72
N THR A 646 12.67 4.50 29.40
CA THR A 646 12.90 5.71 28.61
C THR A 646 11.82 6.74 28.94
N LYS A 647 12.26 7.94 29.34
CA LYS A 647 11.38 9.06 29.70
C LYS A 647 11.36 10.17 28.66
N GLU A 648 12.48 10.32 27.94
CA GLU A 648 12.68 11.40 26.98
C GLU A 648 12.21 10.96 25.59
N PHE A 649 11.28 11.71 25.02
CA PHE A 649 10.72 11.46 23.70
C PHE A 649 10.77 12.71 22.83
N ASN A 650 11.04 12.53 21.54
CA ASN A 650 10.82 13.56 20.53
C ASN A 650 9.31 13.69 20.26
N PRO A 651 8.72 14.89 20.41
CA PRO A 651 7.28 15.07 20.27
C PRO A 651 6.86 14.95 18.81
N PRO A 652 5.97 14.02 18.44
CA PRO A 652 5.49 13.93 17.07
C PRO A 652 4.78 15.22 16.62
N SER A 653 4.88 15.55 15.33
CA SER A 653 4.10 16.64 14.72
C SER A 653 2.60 16.48 14.97
N LEU A 654 1.94 17.54 15.45
CA LEU A 654 0.47 17.55 15.63
C LEU A 654 -0.32 17.81 14.33
N ARG A 655 0.34 18.06 13.19
CA ARG A 655 -0.36 18.19 11.90
C ARG A 655 -1.19 16.94 11.60
N GLY A 656 -2.50 17.10 11.44
CA GLY A 656 -3.44 16.02 11.22
C GLY A 656 -3.63 15.09 12.42
N VAL A 657 -3.33 15.52 13.65
CA VAL A 657 -3.47 14.68 14.86
C VAL A 657 -4.90 14.17 15.06
N GLY A 658 -5.91 14.89 14.57
CA GLY A 658 -7.32 14.47 14.57
C GLY A 658 -7.63 13.19 13.77
N HIS A 659 -6.74 12.80 12.83
CA HIS A 659 -6.89 11.54 12.08
C HIS A 659 -6.46 10.31 12.87
N LEU A 660 -5.81 10.48 14.02
CA LEU A 660 -5.30 9.37 14.82
C LEU A 660 -6.38 8.80 15.75
N ASN A 661 -6.44 7.47 15.81
CA ASN A 661 -7.36 6.72 16.68
C ASN A 661 -6.65 6.12 17.92
N GLY A 662 -5.39 6.49 18.12
CA GLY A 662 -4.55 6.09 19.25
C GLY A 662 -3.30 6.97 19.31
N LEU A 663 -3.02 7.48 20.51
CA LEU A 663 -2.04 8.50 20.80
C LEU A 663 -1.00 7.99 21.82
N PHE A 664 0.03 8.80 22.04
CA PHE A 664 1.25 8.42 22.74
C PHE A 664 2.02 7.29 22.04
N HIS A 665 3.14 6.93 22.64
CA HIS A 665 4.07 5.98 22.05
C HIS A 665 3.58 4.54 22.19
N ASP A 666 2.66 4.26 23.12
CA ASP A 666 2.17 2.92 23.46
C ASP A 666 0.64 2.77 23.29
N LEU A 667 -0.01 3.72 22.60
CA LEU A 667 -1.47 3.74 22.36
C LEU A 667 -2.35 3.82 23.61
N ARG A 668 -1.81 4.14 24.81
CA ARG A 668 -2.62 4.18 26.05
C ARG A 668 -3.74 5.23 26.05
N ALA A 669 -3.64 6.25 25.20
CA ALA A 669 -4.71 7.23 24.95
C ALA A 669 -5.41 6.90 23.63
N THR A 670 -6.72 6.67 23.69
CA THR A 670 -7.52 6.25 22.52
C THR A 670 -8.15 7.41 21.75
N SER A 671 -8.03 8.62 22.29
CA SER A 671 -8.63 9.84 21.76
C SER A 671 -7.88 11.10 22.22
N LEU A 672 -8.11 12.23 21.56
CA LEU A 672 -7.61 13.52 22.03
C LEU A 672 -8.24 13.91 23.38
N GLU A 673 -9.50 13.51 23.60
CA GLU A 673 -10.19 13.64 24.88
C GLU A 673 -9.44 12.95 26.03
N ASP A 674 -8.94 11.73 25.79
CA ASP A 674 -8.11 11.04 26.78
C ASP A 674 -6.83 11.84 27.08
N VAL A 675 -6.16 12.35 26.05
CA VAL A 675 -4.91 13.13 26.20
C VAL A 675 -5.13 14.36 27.07
N VAL A 676 -6.17 15.15 26.80
CA VAL A 676 -6.46 16.40 27.50
C VAL A 676 -7.13 16.17 28.85
N GLY A 677 -8.12 15.28 28.93
CA GLY A 677 -8.95 15.09 30.12
C GLY A 677 -8.40 14.07 31.11
N LYS A 678 -8.13 12.84 30.64
CA LYS A 678 -7.73 11.70 31.49
C LYS A 678 -6.26 11.77 31.86
N PHE A 679 -5.38 11.91 30.86
CA PHE A 679 -3.93 11.93 31.05
C PHE A 679 -3.41 13.32 31.38
N ARG A 680 -4.16 14.37 31.05
CA ARG A 680 -3.81 15.77 31.32
C ARG A 680 -2.39 16.08 30.88
N HIS A 681 -2.05 15.62 29.67
CA HIS A 681 -0.67 15.58 29.17
C HIS A 681 0.00 16.95 29.28
N GLN A 682 0.98 17.05 30.19
CA GLN A 682 1.76 18.26 30.46
C GLN A 682 0.92 19.52 30.79
N LEU A 683 -0.33 19.35 31.26
CA LEU A 683 -1.17 20.48 31.63
C LEU A 683 -0.73 21.06 32.99
N PRO A 684 -0.47 22.39 33.08
CA PRO A 684 -0.04 23.01 34.34
C PRO A 684 -1.17 23.17 35.36
N ARG A 685 -2.43 22.99 34.92
CA ARG A 685 -3.64 23.13 35.73
C ARG A 685 -4.79 22.32 35.14
N ASP A 686 -5.86 22.18 35.92
CA ASP A 686 -7.13 21.67 35.41
C ASP A 686 -7.80 22.66 34.47
N LEU A 687 -8.47 22.12 33.45
CA LEU A 687 -9.26 22.86 32.46
C LEU A 687 -10.75 22.67 32.72
N SER A 688 -11.51 23.75 32.58
CA SER A 688 -12.98 23.68 32.55
C SER A 688 -13.49 22.92 31.31
N GLU A 689 -14.75 22.48 31.31
CA GLU A 689 -15.34 21.80 30.15
C GLU A 689 -15.31 22.65 28.87
N GLU A 690 -15.48 23.96 29.00
CA GLU A 690 -15.39 24.93 27.89
C GLU A 690 -13.97 25.03 27.34
N GLU A 691 -12.96 25.17 28.21
CA GLU A 691 -11.55 25.20 27.82
C GLU A 691 -11.10 23.89 27.16
N GLN A 692 -11.56 22.74 27.66
CA GLN A 692 -11.29 21.44 27.03
C GLN A 692 -11.90 21.39 25.63
N THR A 693 -13.14 21.86 25.48
CA THR A 693 -13.82 21.91 24.18
C THR A 693 -13.07 22.78 23.17
N GLN A 694 -12.64 23.98 23.60
CA GLN A 694 -11.83 24.90 22.79
C GLN A 694 -10.51 24.27 22.35
N LEU A 695 -9.75 23.68 23.30
CA LEU A 695 -8.46 23.06 23.02
C LEU A 695 -8.60 21.84 22.10
N LEU A 696 -9.56 20.96 22.37
CA LEU A 696 -9.83 19.78 21.53
C LEU A 696 -10.24 20.17 20.12
N ARG A 697 -11.08 21.20 19.98
CA ARG A 697 -11.49 21.72 18.67
C ARG A 697 -10.28 22.25 17.89
N TYR A 698 -9.38 22.99 18.54
CA TYR A 698 -8.14 23.47 17.93
C TYR A 698 -7.24 22.32 17.49
N LEU A 699 -6.99 21.33 18.34
CA LEU A 699 -6.18 20.15 18.01
C LEU A 699 -6.74 19.36 16.80
N ARG A 700 -8.07 19.25 16.67
CA ARG A 700 -8.72 18.62 15.51
C ARG A 700 -8.57 19.41 14.20
N SER A 701 -8.29 20.71 14.29
CA SER A 701 -8.10 21.60 13.14
C SER A 701 -6.66 21.69 12.65
N LEU A 702 -5.71 21.09 13.39
CA LEU A 702 -4.31 20.97 12.99
C LEU A 702 -4.13 19.82 11.99
#